data_AF-A0A0L6WUQ7-F1
#
_entry.id   AF-A0A0L6WUQ7-F1
#
_cell.length_a   1.000
_cell.length_b   1.000
_cell.length_c   1.000
_cell.angle_alpha   90.00
_cell.angle_beta   90.00
_cell.angle_gamma   90.00
#
_symmetry.space_group_name_H-M   'P 1'
#
loop_
_entity.id
_entity.type
_entity.pdbx_description
1 polymer ?
#
loop_
_entity_poly.entity_id
_entity_poly.type
_entity_poly.pdbx_seq_one_letter_code
_entity_poly.pdbx_strand_id
1 'polypeptide(L)'
;MASIPLVPTPISPALPSFFTELGWDQHLKTLNAPIETLLGFLSLSLSNQYVEGSPSHLFEEGIAFIVEFFKNYLSHADQAVSSFHGRLRETITQDTKAKFRRLKPQTFVAYGLTAARVIIFVLRVKRTLKRRSKQKQKQKAENARLTLDQLLLTSTQIILFERLYKKIMKQNDDSDQAAMPEIIHKILVSLLTTVLDASKPVGSVVEQVLAIEMHSVKNHGTTIRSANFLTGECARLHRLWLTVLVHSALLGNFKKPYSLPVEDEQEVHNDFDNEEDSCFIQSSGEDAITNPVLDLPDDLDDSLELEIESQERCLDMTKEDDNSNDDLEADFSEDNESDQIGDNEPDGDDGSAELAQARSIESENNKGAQMTKFIEENFKWVEPISHKELTLASRIKFIWKIAHPIAAKEGGKFHVNWCDNGAAMRITRTNGNDLKLDIAILRAAAQNSLEAVDSAIQNAIGSSVSYSDFKIAAIQDDFASEKSLFDRSDNQAVFKPFVEQIWFALTARSSKQSLDPTFVDRLTGRWCDKNVDDALNRFQNLLDSLLLAISITCGVPPRGWQTLHILFRQYGTFRRNVRIYRQSHILLTNPRAKQRDSSEFAAFWSLTQRLGTALIFYLGVIRPIVIDIFRRRSISVDDQMTHVFARSTKRTKMFTSEPFSYTTADLNHMLMKSPLQAENRTLRHINIAILREHFPEVMTFAQNGDSAGDRQSQHQGSTARVHYARDEAIQGVGASMNDIQQQVNVSHKIQAFLGLLPLASCAGLNQVIGNVNELHSQALACARILVVEKHPGYCIGQVDIAQRQKMIQDLCDRLPFVLSPNNSAGDEVLVQVTASLVYGQNTTLPLQYCPPEGYEARLPATATVLIMLALEEWATGCFTSFSSWQNVSQKVEQRINEAEDQVKHLKNADFEAWMKFCARVRHCGLSGERSTCFRETSILSRDLTNI
;
A
#
# COMPACT_ATOMS: atom_id res chain seq x y z
N MET A 1 1.74 -25.64 -55.16
CA MET A 1 0.72 -25.08 -54.25
C MET A 1 1.06 -25.58 -52.86
N ALA A 2 1.69 -24.73 -52.04
CA ALA A 2 2.10 -25.07 -50.68
C ALA A 2 0.89 -25.02 -49.75
N SER A 3 0.70 -26.08 -48.95
CA SER A 3 -0.34 -26.21 -47.94
C SER A 3 -0.16 -25.15 -46.86
N ILE A 4 -1.19 -24.32 -46.70
CA ILE A 4 -1.31 -23.33 -45.63
C ILE A 4 -1.35 -24.11 -44.30
N PRO A 5 -0.50 -23.81 -43.31
CA PRO A 5 -0.55 -24.48 -42.02
C PRO A 5 -1.84 -24.09 -41.30
N LEU A 6 -2.56 -25.11 -40.84
CA LEU A 6 -3.75 -24.97 -40.00
C LEU A 6 -3.41 -24.07 -38.80
N VAL A 7 -4.14 -22.96 -38.68
CA VAL A 7 -4.12 -22.09 -37.51
C VAL A 7 -4.42 -22.96 -36.28
N PRO A 8 -3.58 -22.95 -35.24
CA PRO A 8 -3.86 -23.69 -34.01
C PRO A 8 -5.22 -23.24 -33.48
N THR A 9 -6.11 -24.20 -33.24
CA THR A 9 -7.36 -23.96 -32.55
C THR A 9 -7.04 -23.31 -31.20
N PRO A 10 -7.68 -22.18 -30.84
CA PRO A 10 -7.42 -21.53 -29.56
C PRO A 10 -7.75 -22.52 -28.44
N ILE A 11 -6.72 -22.90 -27.68
CA ILE A 11 -6.85 -23.71 -26.48
C ILE A 11 -7.78 -22.94 -25.54
N SER A 12 -8.97 -23.48 -25.27
CA SER A 12 -9.89 -22.89 -24.29
C SER A 12 -9.13 -22.78 -22.96
N PRO A 13 -9.04 -21.59 -22.35
CA PRO A 13 -8.25 -21.41 -21.14
C PRO A 13 -8.76 -22.36 -20.06
N ALA A 14 -7.84 -23.12 -19.45
CA ALA A 14 -8.19 -24.02 -18.36
C ALA A 14 -8.89 -23.23 -17.25
N LEU A 15 -9.97 -23.80 -16.69
CA LEU A 15 -10.69 -23.18 -15.58
C LEU A 15 -9.76 -23.03 -14.36
N PRO A 16 -9.89 -21.96 -13.56
CA PRO A 16 -9.13 -21.82 -12.32
C PRO A 16 -9.34 -23.03 -11.39
N SER A 17 -8.28 -23.42 -10.66
CA SER A 17 -8.31 -24.60 -9.80
C SER A 17 -9.40 -24.52 -8.73
N PHE A 18 -9.55 -23.36 -8.06
CA PHE A 18 -10.60 -23.16 -7.04
C PHE A 18 -12.00 -23.37 -7.59
N PHE A 19 -12.25 -22.97 -8.84
CA PHE A 19 -13.57 -23.06 -9.45
C PHE A 19 -13.97 -24.54 -9.67
N THR A 20 -12.99 -25.36 -10.03
CA THR A 20 -13.15 -26.80 -10.21
C THR A 20 -13.20 -27.54 -8.87
N GLU A 21 -12.37 -27.15 -7.90
CA GLU A 21 -12.33 -27.72 -6.55
C GLU A 21 -13.66 -27.53 -5.79
N LEU A 22 -14.32 -26.38 -6.00
CA LEU A 22 -15.65 -26.11 -5.46
C LEU A 22 -16.77 -26.88 -6.19
N GLY A 23 -16.47 -27.59 -7.28
CA GLY A 23 -17.44 -28.33 -8.10
C GLY A 23 -18.45 -27.42 -8.83
N TRP A 24 -18.13 -26.13 -8.98
CA TRP A 24 -19.04 -25.15 -9.58
C TRP A 24 -19.24 -25.37 -11.07
N ASP A 25 -18.20 -25.81 -11.79
CA ASP A 25 -18.31 -26.11 -13.22
C ASP A 25 -19.28 -27.27 -13.49
N GLN A 26 -19.25 -28.30 -12.65
CA GLN A 26 -20.15 -29.44 -12.74
C GLN A 26 -21.58 -29.03 -12.41
N HIS A 27 -21.78 -28.25 -11.34
CA HIS A 27 -23.10 -27.76 -10.94
C HIS A 27 -23.74 -26.91 -12.04
N LEU A 28 -23.01 -25.93 -12.60
CA LEU A 28 -23.57 -25.04 -13.63
C LEU A 28 -23.97 -25.79 -14.91
N LYS A 29 -23.27 -26.87 -15.28
CA LYS A 29 -23.67 -27.75 -16.39
C LYS A 29 -25.03 -28.40 -16.14
N THR A 30 -25.40 -28.69 -14.88
CA THR A 30 -26.71 -29.28 -14.55
C THR A 30 -27.89 -28.33 -14.73
N LEU A 31 -27.65 -27.01 -14.71
CA LEU A 31 -28.69 -25.99 -14.84
C LEU A 31 -29.28 -25.92 -16.25
N ASN A 32 -28.60 -26.51 -17.25
CA ASN A 32 -29.05 -26.60 -18.64
C ASN A 32 -29.53 -25.25 -19.22
N ALA A 33 -28.74 -24.21 -18.96
CA ALA A 33 -28.95 -22.84 -19.43
C ALA A 33 -27.59 -22.24 -19.82
N PRO A 34 -27.51 -21.46 -20.92
CA PRO A 34 -26.29 -20.72 -21.26
C PRO A 34 -25.91 -19.75 -20.15
N ILE A 35 -24.62 -19.59 -19.90
CA ILE A 35 -24.11 -18.74 -18.81
C ILE A 35 -24.52 -17.27 -19.00
N GLU A 36 -24.61 -16.80 -20.24
CA GLU A 36 -25.08 -15.46 -20.59
C GLU A 36 -26.54 -15.25 -20.15
N THR A 37 -27.36 -16.31 -20.24
CA THR A 37 -28.75 -16.26 -19.76
C THR A 37 -28.80 -16.19 -18.23
N LEU A 38 -27.94 -16.96 -17.55
CA LEU A 38 -27.85 -16.94 -16.09
C LEU A 38 -27.35 -15.58 -15.57
N LEU A 39 -26.34 -15.00 -16.23
CA LEU A 39 -25.86 -13.64 -15.96
C LEU A 39 -26.93 -12.58 -16.24
N GLY A 40 -27.77 -12.77 -17.27
CA GLY A 40 -28.93 -11.92 -17.53
C GLY A 40 -29.94 -11.90 -16.37
N PHE A 41 -30.08 -13.00 -15.62
CA PHE A 41 -30.92 -13.03 -14.41
C PHE A 41 -30.31 -12.27 -13.23
N LEU A 42 -29.02 -11.96 -13.26
CA LEU A 42 -28.33 -11.16 -12.24
C LEU A 42 -28.17 -9.69 -12.60
N SER A 43 -28.48 -9.31 -13.85
CA SER A 43 -28.26 -7.92 -14.31
C SER A 43 -29.12 -6.92 -13.53
N LEU A 44 -28.56 -5.75 -13.26
CA LEU A 44 -29.23 -4.67 -12.55
C LEU A 44 -29.80 -3.61 -13.50
N SER A 45 -29.80 -3.87 -14.81
CA SER A 45 -30.26 -2.91 -15.82
C SER A 45 -31.74 -2.59 -15.62
N LEU A 46 -32.01 -1.45 -14.98
CA LEU A 46 -33.32 -0.82 -14.89
C LEU A 46 -33.61 -0.19 -16.25
N SER A 47 -34.48 -0.84 -17.01
CA SER A 47 -34.80 -0.39 -18.36
C SER A 47 -35.94 0.61 -18.32
N ASN A 48 -35.64 1.89 -18.60
CA ASN A 48 -36.64 2.92 -18.94
C ASN A 48 -37.39 2.60 -20.26
N GLN A 49 -37.17 1.43 -20.86
CA GLN A 49 -37.77 1.01 -22.13
C GLN A 49 -39.14 0.35 -21.93
N TYR A 50 -39.60 0.17 -20.69
CA TYR A 50 -40.92 -0.40 -20.41
C TYR A 50 -41.96 0.69 -20.19
N VAL A 51 -43.13 0.53 -20.82
CA VAL A 51 -44.28 1.40 -20.62
C VAL A 51 -44.67 1.41 -19.15
N GLU A 52 -44.86 2.59 -18.58
CA GLU A 52 -45.28 2.81 -17.19
C GLU A 52 -46.53 1.98 -16.85
N GLY A 53 -46.55 1.40 -15.65
CA GLY A 53 -47.63 0.51 -15.20
C GLY A 53 -47.69 -0.86 -15.90
N SER A 54 -46.84 -1.13 -16.89
CA SER A 54 -46.77 -2.47 -17.49
C SER A 54 -46.25 -3.51 -16.47
N PRO A 55 -46.62 -4.80 -16.61
CA PRO A 55 -46.05 -5.87 -15.79
C PRO A 55 -44.52 -5.97 -15.83
N SER A 56 -43.87 -5.32 -16.80
CA SER A 56 -42.42 -5.22 -16.85
C SER A 56 -41.88 -4.05 -16.07
N HIS A 57 -42.53 -2.89 -16.18
CA HIS A 57 -42.20 -1.70 -15.40
C HIS A 57 -42.30 -1.96 -13.90
N LEU A 58 -43.45 -2.43 -13.42
CA LEU A 58 -43.69 -2.75 -12.01
C LEU A 58 -42.66 -3.74 -11.44
N PHE A 59 -42.20 -4.67 -12.27
CA PHE A 59 -41.18 -5.63 -11.84
C PHE A 59 -39.79 -4.99 -11.72
N GLU A 60 -39.40 -4.12 -12.65
CA GLU A 60 -38.12 -3.40 -12.52
C GLU A 60 -38.17 -2.36 -11.38
N GLU A 61 -39.30 -1.69 -11.13
CA GLU A 61 -39.50 -0.85 -9.95
C GLU A 61 -39.34 -1.65 -8.65
N GLY A 62 -39.94 -2.85 -8.58
CA GLY A 62 -39.73 -3.75 -7.45
C GLY A 62 -38.27 -4.19 -7.29
N ILE A 63 -37.50 -4.32 -8.36
CA ILE A 63 -36.06 -4.58 -8.30
C ILE A 63 -35.32 -3.35 -7.76
N ALA A 64 -35.64 -2.14 -8.23
CA ALA A 64 -35.05 -0.90 -7.74
C ALA A 64 -35.30 -0.74 -6.23
N PHE A 65 -36.51 -1.02 -5.77
CA PHE A 65 -36.86 -1.04 -4.35
C PHE A 65 -35.98 -2.02 -3.56
N ILE A 66 -35.74 -3.23 -4.07
CA ILE A 66 -34.90 -4.22 -3.37
C ILE A 66 -33.46 -3.69 -3.22
N VAL A 67 -32.92 -3.04 -4.25
CA VAL A 67 -31.56 -2.45 -4.19
C VAL A 67 -31.49 -1.36 -3.13
N GLU A 68 -32.45 -0.43 -3.12
CA GLU A 68 -32.49 0.65 -2.12
C GLU A 68 -32.76 0.12 -0.71
N PHE A 69 -33.63 -0.89 -0.59
CA PHE A 69 -33.88 -1.58 0.67
C PHE A 69 -32.59 -2.08 1.30
N PHE A 70 -31.70 -2.73 0.55
CA PHE A 70 -30.46 -3.26 1.12
C PHE A 70 -29.48 -2.18 1.57
N LYS A 71 -29.41 -1.05 0.86
CA LYS A 71 -28.61 0.11 1.29
C LYS A 71 -29.10 0.60 2.66
N ASN A 72 -30.41 0.82 2.80
CA ASN A 72 -31.00 1.33 4.04
C ASN A 72 -30.98 0.29 5.17
N TYR A 73 -31.17 -0.99 4.82
CA TYR A 73 -31.10 -2.11 5.76
C TYR A 73 -29.72 -2.27 6.38
N LEU A 74 -28.65 -2.08 5.59
CA LEU A 74 -27.27 -2.08 6.10
C LEU A 74 -27.00 -0.82 6.94
N SER A 75 -27.38 0.37 6.45
CA SER A 75 -27.21 1.64 7.18
C SER A 75 -27.87 1.61 8.56
N HIS A 76 -29.12 1.14 8.64
CA HIS A 76 -29.87 1.02 9.89
C HIS A 76 -29.19 0.08 10.89
N ALA A 77 -28.57 -1.02 10.42
CA ALA A 77 -27.82 -1.91 11.31
C ALA A 77 -26.56 -1.24 11.86
N ASP A 78 -25.84 -0.48 11.05
CA ASP A 78 -24.65 0.27 11.47
C ASP A 78 -24.99 1.32 12.52
N GLN A 79 -26.08 2.07 12.31
CA GLN A 79 -26.58 3.04 13.28
C GLN A 79 -26.97 2.37 14.60
N ALA A 80 -27.70 1.25 14.54
CA ALA A 80 -28.08 0.50 15.73
C ALA A 80 -26.87 -0.04 16.49
N VAL A 81 -25.89 -0.65 15.82
CA VAL A 81 -24.67 -1.13 16.50
C VAL A 81 -23.86 0.02 17.11
N SER A 82 -23.87 1.19 16.48
CA SER A 82 -23.21 2.39 16.99
C SER A 82 -23.88 2.98 18.23
N SER A 83 -25.17 2.68 18.47
CA SER A 83 -25.87 3.07 19.69
C SER A 83 -25.80 2.01 20.80
N PHE A 84 -25.28 0.81 20.52
CA PHE A 84 -25.16 -0.25 21.54
C PHE A 84 -24.15 0.10 22.63
N HIS A 85 -24.45 -0.32 23.85
CA HIS A 85 -23.55 -0.29 25.01
C HIS A 85 -22.22 -1.00 24.68
N GLY A 86 -21.11 -0.49 25.25
CA GLY A 86 -19.74 -0.92 24.95
C GLY A 86 -19.56 -2.45 24.96
N ARG A 87 -20.04 -3.14 25.99
CA ARG A 87 -19.95 -4.62 26.09
C ARG A 87 -20.66 -5.37 24.96
N LEU A 88 -21.87 -4.96 24.57
CA LEU A 88 -22.59 -5.61 23.47
C LEU A 88 -21.93 -5.32 22.12
N ARG A 89 -21.45 -4.08 21.97
CA ARG A 89 -20.62 -3.72 20.82
C ARG A 89 -19.39 -4.61 20.80
N GLU A 90 -18.71 -4.83 21.91
CA GLU A 90 -17.57 -5.76 22.03
C GLU A 90 -17.99 -7.20 21.70
N THR A 91 -19.09 -7.74 22.18
CA THR A 91 -19.54 -9.10 21.81
C THR A 91 -19.74 -9.27 20.30
N ILE A 92 -20.16 -8.22 19.60
CA ILE A 92 -20.39 -8.23 18.14
C ILE A 92 -19.09 -7.87 17.36
N THR A 93 -18.09 -7.26 18.01
CA THR A 93 -16.89 -6.68 17.35
C THR A 93 -15.54 -7.23 17.84
N GLN A 94 -15.47 -7.92 18.98
CA GLN A 94 -14.31 -8.59 19.57
C GLN A 94 -14.37 -10.11 19.33
N ASP A 95 -13.20 -10.74 19.38
CA ASP A 95 -12.94 -12.20 19.30
C ASP A 95 -13.31 -13.00 18.05
N THR A 96 -14.08 -12.45 17.12
CA THR A 96 -14.42 -13.18 15.89
C THR A 96 -13.69 -12.57 14.70
N LYS A 97 -12.95 -13.40 13.94
CA LYS A 97 -12.18 -12.98 12.74
C LYS A 97 -13.05 -12.46 11.59
N ALA A 98 -14.36 -12.35 11.79
CA ALA A 98 -15.37 -11.88 10.84
C ALA A 98 -16.23 -10.77 11.45
N LYS A 99 -15.60 -9.64 11.76
CA LYS A 99 -16.16 -8.57 12.60
C LYS A 99 -17.27 -7.77 11.92
N PHE A 100 -18.24 -7.32 12.71
CA PHE A 100 -19.15 -6.25 12.33
C PHE A 100 -18.40 -4.90 12.35
N ARG A 101 -17.85 -4.45 11.21
CA ARG A 101 -17.19 -3.13 11.11
C ARG A 101 -18.18 -2.05 10.67
N ARG A 102 -17.95 -0.80 11.08
CA ARG A 102 -18.70 0.33 10.52
C ARG A 102 -18.34 0.50 9.05
N LEU A 103 -19.36 0.56 8.20
CA LEU A 103 -19.23 0.79 6.76
C LEU A 103 -19.33 2.29 6.48
N LYS A 104 -18.64 2.75 5.43
CA LYS A 104 -18.80 4.12 4.94
C LYS A 104 -20.10 4.22 4.12
N PRO A 105 -20.79 5.37 4.08
CA PRO A 105 -22.04 5.53 3.31
C PRO A 105 -21.95 5.02 1.87
N GLN A 106 -20.86 5.35 1.17
CA GLN A 106 -20.61 4.91 -0.21
C GLN A 106 -20.48 3.39 -0.39
N THR A 107 -20.06 2.67 0.66
CA THR A 107 -19.86 1.20 0.60
C THR A 107 -21.17 0.42 0.76
N PHE A 108 -22.22 1.02 1.31
CA PHE A 108 -23.52 0.35 1.48
C PHE A 108 -24.11 -0.08 0.13
N VAL A 109 -23.89 0.69 -0.93
CA VAL A 109 -24.35 0.33 -2.28
C VAL A 109 -23.70 -0.97 -2.75
N ALA A 110 -22.36 -1.06 -2.69
CA ALA A 110 -21.63 -2.24 -3.13
C ALA A 110 -22.01 -3.50 -2.33
N TYR A 111 -22.14 -3.39 -1.00
CA TYR A 111 -22.56 -4.50 -0.14
C TYR A 111 -24.03 -4.89 -0.38
N GLY A 112 -24.90 -3.89 -0.54
CA GLY A 112 -26.31 -4.11 -0.80
C GLY A 112 -26.57 -4.77 -2.14
N LEU A 113 -25.77 -4.46 -3.17
CA LEU A 113 -25.88 -5.09 -4.49
C LEU A 113 -25.61 -6.60 -4.45
N THR A 114 -24.57 -7.04 -3.72
CA THR A 114 -24.29 -8.47 -3.54
C THR A 114 -25.50 -9.20 -2.94
N ALA A 115 -26.14 -8.60 -1.94
CA ALA A 115 -27.35 -9.16 -1.33
C ALA A 115 -28.56 -9.16 -2.27
N ALA A 116 -28.76 -8.04 -2.98
CA ALA A 116 -29.87 -7.84 -3.91
C ALA A 116 -29.85 -8.87 -5.05
N ARG A 117 -28.67 -9.18 -5.59
CA ARG A 117 -28.53 -10.15 -6.70
C ARG A 117 -29.08 -11.52 -6.39
N VAL A 118 -28.94 -12.01 -5.15
CA VAL A 118 -29.53 -13.29 -4.73
C VAL A 118 -31.06 -13.29 -4.88
N ILE A 119 -31.72 -12.22 -4.43
CA ILE A 119 -33.18 -12.10 -4.50
C ILE A 119 -33.63 -11.87 -5.94
N ILE A 120 -32.96 -10.96 -6.65
CA ILE A 120 -33.25 -10.59 -8.05
C ILE A 120 -33.16 -11.81 -8.96
N PHE A 121 -32.13 -12.65 -8.79
CA PHE A 121 -31.95 -13.89 -9.54
C PHE A 121 -33.19 -14.78 -9.47
N VAL A 122 -33.65 -15.09 -8.26
CA VAL A 122 -34.82 -15.96 -8.03
C VAL A 122 -36.08 -15.34 -8.64
N LEU A 123 -36.30 -14.03 -8.44
CA LEU A 123 -37.46 -13.33 -8.97
C LEU A 123 -37.48 -13.33 -10.51
N ARG A 124 -36.34 -13.12 -11.16
CA ARG A 124 -36.22 -13.10 -12.63
C ARG A 124 -36.39 -14.49 -13.24
N VAL A 125 -35.84 -15.54 -12.62
CA VAL A 125 -36.09 -16.93 -13.04
C VAL A 125 -37.58 -17.24 -12.93
N LYS A 126 -38.21 -16.88 -11.80
CA LYS A 126 -39.65 -17.09 -11.59
C LYS A 126 -40.52 -16.35 -12.61
N ARG A 127 -40.20 -15.08 -12.91
CA ARG A 127 -40.88 -14.29 -13.94
C ARG A 127 -40.79 -14.96 -15.31
N THR A 128 -39.61 -15.46 -15.67
CA THR A 128 -39.36 -16.16 -16.93
C THR A 128 -40.19 -17.45 -17.03
N LEU A 129 -40.25 -18.23 -15.95
CA LEU A 129 -41.08 -19.43 -15.87
C LEU A 129 -42.57 -19.14 -16.04
N LYS A 130 -43.10 -18.09 -15.39
CA LYS A 130 -44.50 -17.66 -15.54
C LYS A 130 -44.84 -17.15 -16.95
N ARG A 131 -43.91 -16.43 -17.60
CA ARG A 131 -44.09 -16.01 -19.00
C ARG A 131 -44.20 -17.23 -19.90
N ARG A 132 -43.32 -18.21 -19.73
CA ARG A 132 -43.35 -19.47 -20.49
C ARG A 132 -44.61 -20.28 -20.25
N SER A 133 -45.14 -20.36 -19.03
CA SER A 133 -46.39 -21.09 -18.78
C SER A 133 -47.58 -20.45 -19.53
N LYS A 134 -47.60 -19.13 -19.67
CA LYS A 134 -48.60 -18.40 -20.49
C LYS A 134 -48.35 -18.53 -21.99
N GLN A 135 -47.09 -18.59 -22.41
CA GLN A 135 -46.68 -18.62 -23.83
C GLN A 135 -46.61 -20.04 -24.42
N LYS A 136 -46.60 -21.08 -23.57
CA LYS A 136 -46.68 -22.51 -23.95
C LYS A 136 -47.98 -22.90 -24.67
N GLN A 137 -48.94 -21.99 -24.84
CA GLN A 137 -50.05 -22.16 -25.79
C GLN A 137 -49.67 -21.84 -27.25
N LYS A 138 -48.47 -21.31 -27.55
CA LYS A 138 -48.16 -20.89 -28.94
C LYS A 138 -46.78 -21.24 -29.53
N GLN A 139 -45.77 -21.73 -28.79
CA GLN A 139 -44.53 -22.19 -29.45
C GLN A 139 -43.69 -23.16 -28.60
N LYS A 140 -43.38 -24.31 -29.21
CA LYS A 140 -42.35 -25.29 -28.83
C LYS A 140 -41.01 -24.73 -29.36
N ALA A 141 -40.19 -24.10 -28.51
CA ALA A 141 -38.83 -23.73 -28.89
C ALA A 141 -37.86 -23.95 -27.71
N GLU A 142 -36.67 -24.44 -28.06
CA GLU A 142 -35.75 -25.26 -27.25
C GLU A 142 -34.79 -24.50 -26.32
N ASN A 143 -34.99 -23.21 -26.05
CA ASN A 143 -33.95 -22.43 -25.37
C ASN A 143 -34.13 -22.41 -23.82
N ALA A 144 -33.19 -23.08 -23.13
CA ALA A 144 -32.91 -23.13 -21.67
C ALA A 144 -34.04 -23.62 -20.75
N ARG A 145 -33.84 -24.73 -20.03
CA ARG A 145 -34.87 -25.36 -19.15
C ARG A 145 -34.62 -25.17 -17.64
N LEU A 146 -34.23 -23.97 -17.20
CA LEU A 146 -34.08 -23.74 -15.76
C LEU A 146 -35.45 -23.86 -15.05
N THR A 147 -35.61 -24.80 -14.12
CA THR A 147 -36.82 -25.00 -13.31
C THR A 147 -36.66 -24.42 -11.91
N LEU A 148 -37.77 -24.22 -11.19
CA LEU A 148 -37.74 -23.76 -9.79
C LEU A 148 -37.04 -24.78 -8.86
N ASP A 149 -37.17 -26.08 -9.15
CA ASP A 149 -36.53 -27.15 -8.37
C ASP A 149 -34.99 -27.12 -8.48
N GLN A 150 -34.45 -26.52 -9.55
CA GLN A 150 -33.02 -26.32 -9.74
C GLN A 150 -32.48 -25.08 -9.00
N LEU A 151 -33.30 -24.27 -8.34
CA LEU A 151 -32.86 -23.07 -7.62
C LEU A 151 -32.35 -23.35 -6.20
N LEU A 152 -32.28 -24.63 -5.79
CA LEU A 152 -31.80 -25.04 -4.45
C LEU A 152 -32.51 -24.29 -3.31
N LEU A 153 -33.81 -24.05 -3.47
CA LEU A 153 -34.66 -23.39 -2.49
C LEU A 153 -35.45 -24.41 -1.66
N THR A 154 -35.63 -24.13 -0.37
CA THR A 154 -36.55 -24.88 0.48
C THR A 154 -38.01 -24.52 0.17
N SER A 155 -38.97 -25.37 0.55
CA SER A 155 -40.40 -25.08 0.37
C SER A 155 -40.82 -23.77 1.02
N THR A 156 -40.27 -23.46 2.21
CA THR A 156 -40.50 -22.18 2.91
C THR A 156 -40.00 -21.00 2.09
N GLN A 157 -38.79 -21.08 1.55
CA GLN A 157 -38.22 -20.02 0.71
C GLN A 157 -39.04 -19.81 -0.56
N ILE A 158 -39.47 -20.88 -1.23
CA ILE A 158 -40.34 -20.80 -2.42
C ILE A 158 -41.61 -20.00 -2.12
N ILE A 159 -42.26 -20.26 -0.98
CA ILE A 159 -43.48 -19.55 -0.55
C ILE A 159 -43.18 -18.06 -0.30
N LEU A 160 -42.06 -17.73 0.34
CA LEU A 160 -41.68 -16.35 0.62
C LEU A 160 -41.39 -15.57 -0.67
N PHE A 161 -40.62 -16.15 -1.60
CA PHE A 161 -40.38 -15.58 -2.92
C PHE A 161 -41.67 -15.44 -3.74
N GLU A 162 -42.65 -16.33 -3.55
CA GLU A 162 -43.98 -16.18 -4.14
C GLU A 162 -44.75 -14.99 -3.61
N ARG A 163 -44.70 -14.77 -2.31
CA ARG A 163 -45.33 -13.62 -1.67
C ARG A 163 -44.68 -12.32 -2.15
N LEU A 164 -43.34 -12.26 -2.16
CA LEU A 164 -42.60 -11.10 -2.66
C LEU A 164 -42.94 -10.82 -4.13
N TYR A 165 -42.88 -11.83 -5.00
CA TYR A 165 -43.24 -11.67 -6.40
C TYR A 165 -44.68 -11.19 -6.58
N LYS A 166 -45.64 -11.73 -5.82
CA LYS A 166 -47.04 -11.30 -5.90
C LYS A 166 -47.21 -9.84 -5.46
N LYS A 167 -46.47 -9.38 -4.45
CA LYS A 167 -46.50 -7.99 -3.98
C LYS A 167 -45.92 -7.02 -5.01
N ILE A 168 -44.74 -7.34 -5.56
CA ILE A 168 -44.13 -6.55 -6.64
C ILE A 168 -45.09 -6.38 -7.82
N MET A 169 -45.79 -7.46 -8.23
CA MET A 169 -46.69 -7.42 -9.38
C MET A 169 -48.05 -6.77 -9.11
N LYS A 170 -48.37 -6.37 -7.87
CA LYS A 170 -49.69 -5.86 -7.45
C LYS A 170 -49.70 -4.38 -7.05
N GLN A 171 -48.56 -3.69 -7.08
CA GLN A 171 -48.39 -2.29 -6.62
C GLN A 171 -49.53 -1.36 -7.07
N ASN A 172 -50.55 -1.21 -6.22
CA ASN A 172 -51.64 -0.25 -6.37
C ASN A 172 -52.00 0.44 -5.03
N ASP A 173 -51.41 0.04 -3.89
CA ASP A 173 -51.67 0.61 -2.56
C ASP A 173 -50.38 0.79 -1.75
N ASP A 174 -50.22 1.91 -1.03
CA ASP A 174 -49.08 2.21 -0.14
C ASP A 174 -48.89 1.14 0.96
N SER A 175 -49.99 0.52 1.39
CA SER A 175 -49.99 -0.60 2.33
C SER A 175 -49.24 -1.84 1.80
N ASP A 176 -49.13 -2.00 0.48
CA ASP A 176 -48.41 -3.13 -0.12
C ASP A 176 -46.89 -2.92 -0.14
N GLN A 177 -46.43 -1.68 -0.24
CA GLN A 177 -45.01 -1.33 -0.18
C GLN A 177 -44.46 -1.47 1.24
N ALA A 178 -45.23 -1.06 2.26
CA ALA A 178 -44.87 -1.20 3.67
C ALA A 178 -44.62 -2.66 4.12
N ALA A 179 -45.23 -3.64 3.43
CA ALA A 179 -45.08 -5.06 3.73
C ALA A 179 -43.86 -5.72 3.06
N MET A 180 -43.20 -5.08 2.08
CA MET A 180 -42.06 -5.66 1.38
C MET A 180 -40.81 -5.85 2.27
N PRO A 181 -40.41 -4.88 3.11
CA PRO A 181 -39.31 -5.05 4.06
C PRO A 181 -39.42 -6.31 4.92
N GLU A 182 -40.62 -6.60 5.43
CA GLU A 182 -40.89 -7.77 6.26
C GLU A 182 -40.65 -9.07 5.50
N ILE A 183 -41.14 -9.15 4.25
CA ILE A 183 -41.00 -10.35 3.42
C ILE A 183 -39.53 -10.56 3.06
N ILE A 184 -38.81 -9.48 2.70
CA ILE A 184 -37.38 -9.55 2.36
C ILE A 184 -36.56 -10.01 3.57
N HIS A 185 -36.79 -9.43 4.75
CA HIS A 185 -36.12 -9.86 5.98
C HIS A 185 -36.39 -11.34 6.29
N LYS A 186 -37.64 -11.81 6.15
CA LYS A 186 -37.98 -13.24 6.33
C LYS A 186 -37.29 -14.16 5.32
N ILE A 187 -37.08 -13.71 4.08
CA ILE A 187 -36.28 -14.43 3.09
C ILE A 187 -34.83 -14.55 3.58
N LEU A 188 -34.23 -13.45 4.03
CA LEU A 188 -32.86 -13.41 4.52
C LEU A 188 -32.65 -14.31 5.75
N VAL A 189 -33.55 -14.22 6.73
CA VAL A 189 -33.57 -15.11 7.90
C VAL A 189 -33.67 -16.57 7.46
N SER A 190 -34.61 -16.88 6.55
CA SER A 190 -34.78 -18.24 6.06
C SER A 190 -33.55 -18.74 5.27
N LEU A 191 -32.79 -17.88 4.60
CA LEU A 191 -31.53 -18.26 3.95
C LEU A 191 -30.43 -18.52 4.99
N LEU A 192 -30.31 -17.64 5.98
CA LEU A 192 -29.31 -17.74 7.05
C LEU A 192 -29.48 -19.01 7.90
N THR A 193 -30.72 -19.34 8.28
CA THR A 193 -31.03 -20.47 9.17
C THR A 193 -31.28 -21.79 8.43
N THR A 194 -30.89 -21.90 7.16
CA THR A 194 -31.00 -23.16 6.41
C THR A 194 -29.81 -24.06 6.72
N VAL A 195 -30.09 -25.31 7.08
CA VAL A 195 -29.08 -26.38 7.19
C VAL A 195 -28.79 -26.94 5.80
N LEU A 196 -27.52 -27.00 5.43
CA LEU A 196 -27.06 -27.39 4.10
C LEU A 196 -26.43 -28.78 4.11
N ASP A 197 -26.59 -29.48 2.99
CA ASP A 197 -26.02 -30.80 2.77
C ASP A 197 -24.55 -30.68 2.35
N ALA A 198 -23.64 -31.13 3.24
CA ALA A 198 -22.21 -31.09 3.02
C ALA A 198 -21.72 -31.93 1.83
N SER A 199 -22.50 -32.92 1.39
CA SER A 199 -22.14 -33.78 0.26
C SER A 199 -22.30 -33.09 -1.10
N LYS A 200 -23.03 -31.97 -1.15
CA LYS A 200 -23.28 -31.24 -2.39
C LYS A 200 -22.19 -30.21 -2.66
N PRO A 201 -21.70 -30.10 -3.91
CA PRO A 201 -20.73 -29.07 -4.30
C PRO A 201 -21.35 -27.66 -4.21
N VAL A 202 -22.63 -27.52 -4.51
CA VAL A 202 -23.42 -26.28 -4.32
C VAL A 202 -24.64 -26.60 -3.49
N GLY A 203 -24.70 -26.05 -2.27
CA GLY A 203 -25.73 -26.40 -1.29
C GLY A 203 -26.94 -25.47 -1.28
N SER A 204 -26.79 -24.23 -1.77
CA SER A 204 -27.79 -23.17 -1.64
C SER A 204 -27.88 -22.27 -2.87
N VAL A 205 -28.98 -21.51 -2.96
CA VAL A 205 -29.15 -20.47 -3.99
C VAL A 205 -28.07 -19.39 -3.92
N VAL A 206 -27.53 -19.09 -2.73
CA VAL A 206 -26.49 -18.09 -2.54
C VAL A 206 -25.17 -18.56 -3.18
N GLU A 207 -24.79 -19.81 -2.94
CA GLU A 207 -23.61 -20.41 -3.58
C GLU A 207 -23.77 -20.50 -5.10
N GLN A 208 -24.98 -20.82 -5.57
CA GLN A 208 -25.27 -20.84 -7.01
C GLN A 208 -25.12 -19.46 -7.65
N VAL A 209 -25.60 -18.41 -6.98
CA VAL A 209 -25.44 -17.03 -7.46
C VAL A 209 -23.96 -16.64 -7.50
N LEU A 210 -23.18 -16.96 -6.46
CA LEU A 210 -21.73 -16.74 -6.46
C LEU A 210 -21.04 -17.46 -7.64
N ALA A 211 -21.36 -18.72 -7.89
CA ALA A 211 -20.79 -19.50 -8.99
C ALA A 211 -21.10 -18.88 -10.36
N ILE A 212 -22.31 -18.34 -10.55
CA ILE A 212 -22.70 -17.64 -11.78
C ILE A 212 -21.96 -16.30 -11.88
N GLU A 213 -21.90 -15.51 -10.80
CA GLU A 213 -21.23 -14.19 -10.76
C GLU A 213 -19.74 -14.25 -11.06
N MET A 214 -19.09 -15.39 -10.82
CA MET A 214 -17.71 -15.61 -11.23
C MET A 214 -17.50 -15.54 -12.74
N HIS A 215 -18.55 -15.57 -13.56
CA HIS A 215 -18.40 -15.39 -14.99
C HIS A 215 -18.48 -13.92 -15.39
N SER A 216 -17.66 -13.53 -16.36
CA SER A 216 -17.69 -12.22 -17.00
C SER A 216 -17.74 -12.39 -18.51
N VAL A 217 -18.71 -11.77 -19.16
CA VAL A 217 -18.78 -11.69 -20.63
C VAL A 217 -17.89 -10.54 -21.06
N LYS A 218 -16.78 -10.86 -21.74
CA LYS A 218 -15.91 -9.86 -22.40
C LYS A 218 -16.01 -10.05 -23.92
N ASN A 219 -15.56 -9.08 -24.71
CA ASN A 219 -15.67 -9.06 -26.18
C ASN A 219 -15.10 -10.30 -26.91
N HIS A 220 -14.34 -11.16 -26.23
CA HIS A 220 -13.72 -12.38 -26.77
C HIS A 220 -14.19 -13.69 -26.12
N GLY A 221 -15.30 -13.66 -25.36
CA GLY A 221 -15.89 -14.84 -24.74
C GLY A 221 -16.14 -14.70 -23.23
N THR A 222 -16.61 -15.78 -22.62
CA THR A 222 -16.90 -15.83 -21.19
C THR A 222 -15.63 -16.22 -20.42
N THR A 223 -15.23 -15.39 -19.47
CA THR A 223 -14.03 -15.56 -18.64
C THR A 223 -14.42 -15.73 -17.18
N ILE A 224 -13.61 -16.46 -16.40
CA ILE A 224 -13.78 -16.57 -14.95
C ILE A 224 -13.05 -15.40 -14.28
N ARG A 225 -13.70 -14.74 -13.32
CA ARG A 225 -13.15 -13.66 -12.48
C ARG A 225 -12.09 -14.20 -11.52
N SER A 226 -11.27 -13.31 -10.98
CA SER A 226 -10.20 -13.66 -10.03
C SER A 226 -10.72 -14.20 -8.69
N ALA A 227 -9.92 -15.00 -7.99
CA ALA A 227 -10.19 -15.40 -6.61
C ALA A 227 -10.33 -14.18 -5.68
N ASN A 228 -9.61 -13.07 -5.94
CA ASN A 228 -9.80 -11.81 -5.21
C ASN A 228 -11.26 -11.32 -5.25
N PHE A 229 -11.90 -11.32 -6.42
CA PHE A 229 -13.32 -10.98 -6.54
C PHE A 229 -14.19 -11.89 -5.66
N LEU A 230 -13.93 -13.20 -5.70
CA LEU A 230 -14.68 -14.18 -4.90
C LEU A 230 -14.54 -13.95 -3.39
N THR A 231 -13.32 -13.67 -2.91
CA THR A 231 -13.09 -13.38 -1.48
C THR A 231 -13.83 -12.12 -1.03
N GLY A 232 -13.89 -11.08 -1.88
CA GLY A 232 -14.67 -9.87 -1.62
C GLY A 232 -16.17 -10.13 -1.52
N GLU A 233 -16.75 -10.91 -2.44
CA GLU A 233 -18.17 -11.28 -2.37
C GLU A 233 -18.48 -12.13 -1.12
N CYS A 234 -17.59 -13.06 -0.74
CA CYS A 234 -17.73 -13.83 0.50
C CYS A 234 -17.76 -12.92 1.75
N ALA A 235 -16.89 -11.91 1.80
CA ALA A 235 -16.85 -10.95 2.90
C ALA A 235 -18.15 -10.12 2.98
N ARG A 236 -18.69 -9.67 1.84
CA ARG A 236 -19.97 -8.92 1.79
C ARG A 236 -21.16 -9.76 2.22
N LEU A 237 -21.22 -11.02 1.80
CA LEU A 237 -22.26 -11.95 2.25
C LEU A 237 -22.16 -12.23 3.74
N HIS A 238 -20.94 -12.42 4.26
CA HIS A 238 -20.76 -12.57 5.71
C HIS A 238 -21.26 -11.34 6.48
N ARG A 239 -20.96 -10.14 5.99
CA ARG A 239 -21.47 -8.89 6.56
C ARG A 239 -23.00 -8.84 6.54
N LEU A 240 -23.62 -9.24 5.44
CA LEU A 240 -25.07 -9.33 5.34
C LEU A 240 -25.66 -10.27 6.40
N TRP A 241 -25.05 -11.44 6.62
CA TRP A 241 -25.55 -12.40 7.61
C TRP A 241 -25.46 -11.89 9.05
N LEU A 242 -24.38 -11.18 9.38
CA LEU A 242 -24.29 -10.49 10.67
C LEU A 242 -25.35 -9.40 10.79
N THR A 243 -25.64 -8.68 9.71
CA THR A 243 -26.68 -7.65 9.70
C THR A 243 -28.07 -8.24 9.93
N VAL A 244 -28.36 -9.41 9.35
CA VAL A 244 -29.61 -10.15 9.60
C VAL A 244 -29.71 -10.57 11.06
N LEU A 245 -28.61 -11.04 11.66
CA LEU A 245 -28.57 -11.41 13.07
C LEU A 245 -28.83 -10.19 13.97
N VAL A 246 -28.18 -9.05 13.71
CA VAL A 246 -28.38 -7.79 14.45
C VAL A 246 -29.83 -7.34 14.40
N HIS A 247 -30.44 -7.27 13.21
CA HIS A 247 -31.86 -6.90 13.07
C HIS A 247 -32.78 -7.88 13.78
N SER A 248 -32.50 -9.18 13.72
CA SER A 248 -33.28 -10.19 14.43
C SER A 248 -33.16 -10.05 15.95
N ALA A 249 -31.99 -9.62 16.44
CA ALA A 249 -31.73 -9.37 17.85
C ALA A 249 -32.44 -8.11 18.34
N LEU A 250 -32.45 -7.03 17.55
CA LEU A 250 -33.22 -5.81 17.80
C LEU A 250 -34.72 -6.09 17.91
N LEU A 251 -35.24 -6.97 17.04
CA LEU A 251 -36.62 -7.43 17.11
C LEU A 251 -36.83 -8.34 18.33
N GLY A 252 -35.81 -9.05 18.79
CA GLY A 252 -35.84 -10.02 19.89
C GLY A 252 -36.27 -11.43 19.47
N ASN A 253 -36.46 -11.69 18.17
CA ASN A 253 -36.47 -13.02 17.55
C ASN A 253 -36.60 -12.93 16.01
N PHE A 254 -36.32 -14.06 15.35
CA PHE A 254 -36.44 -14.25 13.89
C PHE A 254 -37.87 -14.18 13.31
N LYS A 255 -38.93 -14.23 14.14
CA LYS A 255 -40.32 -14.34 13.67
C LYS A 255 -41.07 -13.01 13.66
N LYS A 256 -40.59 -12.01 14.41
CA LYS A 256 -41.21 -10.70 14.50
C LYS A 256 -41.13 -9.95 13.16
N PRO A 257 -42.15 -9.13 12.84
CA PRO A 257 -42.16 -8.39 11.59
C PRO A 257 -41.08 -7.31 11.60
N TYR A 258 -40.34 -7.20 10.50
CA TYR A 258 -39.36 -6.14 10.28
C TYR A 258 -40.01 -5.01 9.48
N SER A 259 -39.92 -3.80 10.00
CA SER A 259 -40.21 -2.56 9.27
C SER A 259 -38.92 -1.78 9.09
N LEU A 260 -38.70 -1.25 7.88
CA LEU A 260 -37.64 -0.27 7.70
C LEU A 260 -38.07 1.01 8.44
N PRO A 261 -37.22 1.61 9.29
CA PRO A 261 -37.54 2.91 9.88
C PRO A 261 -37.82 3.88 8.74
N VAL A 262 -38.92 4.63 8.84
CA VAL A 262 -39.07 5.84 8.02
C VAL A 262 -38.01 6.78 8.57
N GLU A 263 -37.10 7.24 7.71
CA GLU A 263 -36.25 8.37 8.05
C GLU A 263 -37.20 9.55 8.28
N ASP A 264 -37.66 9.73 9.51
CA ASP A 264 -38.07 11.06 9.93
C ASP A 264 -36.86 11.95 9.64
N GLU A 265 -37.08 13.14 9.09
CA GLU A 265 -36.08 14.21 8.95
C GLU A 265 -35.63 14.69 10.35
N GLN A 266 -35.28 13.79 11.25
CA GLN A 266 -34.41 14.08 12.36
C GLN A 266 -33.13 14.58 11.72
N GLU A 267 -32.99 15.91 11.76
CA GLU A 267 -31.72 16.60 11.74
C GLU A 267 -30.73 15.66 12.41
N VAL A 268 -29.85 15.08 11.60
CA VAL A 268 -28.63 14.48 12.10
C VAL A 268 -28.03 15.60 12.93
N HIS A 269 -28.20 15.54 14.25
CA HIS A 269 -27.55 16.44 15.16
C HIS A 269 -26.07 16.25 14.84
N ASN A 270 -25.55 17.20 14.06
CA ASN A 270 -24.17 17.30 13.65
C ASN A 270 -23.34 17.74 14.86
N ASP A 271 -23.36 16.92 15.91
CA ASP A 271 -22.23 16.78 16.83
C ASP A 271 -21.15 15.87 16.20
N PHE A 272 -21.24 15.64 14.89
CA PHE A 272 -20.17 15.09 14.07
C PHE A 272 -19.15 16.18 13.80
N ASP A 273 -18.03 16.12 14.52
CA ASP A 273 -16.76 16.74 14.11
C ASP A 273 -16.46 16.37 12.65
N ASN A 274 -16.75 17.29 11.73
CA ASN A 274 -16.33 17.40 10.33
C ASN A 274 -15.87 16.10 9.62
N GLU A 275 -16.83 15.36 9.06
CA GLU A 275 -16.59 14.40 7.96
C GLU A 275 -16.74 15.11 6.59
N GLU A 276 -15.68 15.77 6.10
CA GLU A 276 -15.60 16.19 4.69
C GLU A 276 -14.96 15.09 3.84
N ASP A 277 -15.77 14.22 3.24
CA ASP A 277 -15.39 13.42 2.05
C ASP A 277 -16.62 12.85 1.29
N SER A 278 -17.72 13.62 1.21
CA SER A 278 -18.88 13.26 0.37
C SER A 278 -18.84 14.01 -0.96
N CYS A 279 -18.35 13.34 -2.01
CA CYS A 279 -18.53 13.80 -3.39
C CYS A 279 -20.01 13.70 -3.78
N PHE A 280 -20.73 14.82 -3.75
CA PHE A 280 -22.10 14.95 -4.26
C PHE A 280 -22.08 14.96 -5.81
N ILE A 281 -22.78 14.02 -6.43
CA ILE A 281 -23.08 14.03 -7.88
C ILE A 281 -24.43 14.73 -8.07
N GLN A 282 -24.41 15.94 -8.64
CA GLN A 282 -25.60 16.51 -9.28
C GLN A 282 -25.45 16.36 -10.80
N SER A 283 -26.43 15.69 -11.42
CA SER A 283 -26.60 15.65 -12.86
C SER A 283 -27.16 16.98 -13.35
N SER A 284 -26.48 17.62 -14.30
CA SER A 284 -27.08 18.65 -15.15
C SER A 284 -27.15 18.12 -16.59
N GLY A 285 -28.35 18.16 -17.19
CA GLY A 285 -28.61 17.85 -18.61
C GLY A 285 -27.91 18.82 -19.56
N GLU A 286 -27.93 18.66 -20.89
CA GLU A 286 -28.78 17.88 -21.79
C GLU A 286 -27.96 17.43 -23.01
N ASP A 287 -28.52 16.44 -23.72
CA ASP A 287 -28.33 16.02 -25.11
C ASP A 287 -27.40 14.84 -25.48
N ALA A 288 -28.05 13.93 -26.23
CA ALA A 288 -27.61 12.73 -26.96
C ALA A 288 -27.66 11.38 -26.22
N ILE A 289 -28.74 10.65 -26.53
CA ILE A 289 -29.16 9.33 -26.07
C ILE A 289 -28.10 8.25 -26.37
N THR A 290 -27.45 7.75 -25.32
CA THR A 290 -26.94 6.37 -25.23
C THR A 290 -27.18 5.86 -23.82
N ASN A 291 -27.76 4.65 -23.72
CA ASN A 291 -28.24 4.03 -22.48
C ASN A 291 -27.26 4.18 -21.29
N PRO A 292 -27.73 4.52 -20.06
CA PRO A 292 -26.88 4.53 -18.89
C PRO A 292 -26.63 3.08 -18.47
N VAL A 293 -25.45 2.57 -18.81
CA VAL A 293 -24.80 1.55 -17.98
C VAL A 293 -24.41 2.31 -16.71
N LEU A 294 -24.87 1.85 -15.54
CA LEU A 294 -24.39 2.34 -14.25
C LEU A 294 -22.90 1.97 -14.15
N ASP A 295 -22.03 2.83 -14.68
CA ASP A 295 -20.60 2.78 -14.43
C ASP A 295 -20.39 3.10 -12.96
N LEU A 296 -20.03 2.07 -12.19
CA LEU A 296 -19.61 2.21 -10.81
C LEU A 296 -18.38 3.13 -10.78
N PRO A 297 -18.33 4.16 -9.92
CA PRO A 297 -17.17 5.04 -9.82
C PRO A 297 -15.91 4.24 -9.45
N ASP A 298 -14.79 4.54 -10.12
CA ASP A 298 -13.46 3.94 -9.87
C ASP A 298 -13.03 4.06 -8.39
N ASP A 299 -13.57 5.04 -7.65
CA ASP A 299 -13.31 5.28 -6.23
C ASP A 299 -13.88 4.21 -5.28
N LEU A 300 -14.86 3.40 -5.73
CA LEU A 300 -15.35 2.24 -4.97
C LEU A 300 -14.30 1.13 -4.91
N ASP A 301 -13.41 1.06 -5.91
CA ASP A 301 -12.41 0.02 -6.05
C ASP A 301 -11.21 0.22 -5.11
N ASP A 302 -10.89 1.48 -4.82
CA ASP A 302 -9.93 1.84 -3.77
C ASP A 302 -10.41 1.41 -2.38
N SER A 303 -11.72 1.47 -2.09
CA SER A 303 -12.25 0.99 -0.80
C SER A 303 -12.14 -0.53 -0.63
N LEU A 304 -12.15 -1.29 -1.73
CA LEU A 304 -12.20 -2.75 -1.75
C LEU A 304 -10.83 -3.42 -1.55
N GLU A 305 -9.77 -2.89 -2.16
CA GLU A 305 -8.40 -3.40 -1.94
C GLU A 305 -7.84 -2.99 -0.56
N LEU A 306 -8.35 -1.89 0.00
CA LEU A 306 -8.06 -1.47 1.37
C LEU A 306 -8.51 -2.48 2.45
N GLU A 307 -9.40 -3.42 2.13
CA GLU A 307 -9.88 -4.45 3.06
C GLU A 307 -8.99 -5.70 3.06
N ILE A 308 -8.46 -6.10 1.90
CA ILE A 308 -7.65 -7.32 1.72
C ILE A 308 -6.27 -7.17 2.37
N GLU A 309 -5.57 -6.03 2.20
CA GLU A 309 -4.25 -5.79 2.81
C GLU A 309 -4.27 -5.80 4.36
N SER A 310 -5.43 -5.53 4.98
CA SER A 310 -5.57 -5.57 6.45
C SER A 310 -5.66 -7.00 7.00
N GLN A 311 -6.03 -7.97 6.17
CA GLN A 311 -6.18 -9.38 6.55
C GLN A 311 -4.86 -10.15 6.49
N GLU A 312 -3.90 -9.73 5.66
CA GLU A 312 -2.60 -10.42 5.48
C GLU A 312 -1.66 -10.33 6.71
N ARG A 313 -1.79 -9.32 7.57
CA ARG A 313 -0.89 -9.15 8.75
C ARG A 313 -1.22 -10.01 9.97
N CYS A 314 -2.36 -10.71 10.01
CA CYS A 314 -2.87 -11.31 11.25
C CYS A 314 -2.76 -12.84 11.35
N LEU A 315 -2.01 -13.51 10.46
CA LEU A 315 -2.01 -14.98 10.37
C LEU A 315 -0.80 -15.71 10.96
N ASP A 316 0.16 -15.05 11.61
CA ASP A 316 1.33 -15.73 12.20
C ASP A 316 1.16 -16.14 13.68
N MET A 317 -0.09 -16.39 14.11
CA MET A 317 -0.45 -16.76 15.49
C MET A 317 -1.35 -18.01 15.52
N THR A 318 -0.95 -19.07 14.81
CA THR A 318 -1.45 -20.42 15.09
C THR A 318 -0.29 -21.26 15.59
N LYS A 319 0.12 -21.04 16.84
CA LYS A 319 0.70 -22.11 17.64
C LYS A 319 -0.42 -22.72 18.46
N GLU A 320 -0.49 -24.04 18.35
CA GLU A 320 -1.44 -24.93 18.99
C GLU A 320 -1.33 -24.77 20.52
N ASP A 321 -2.45 -24.44 21.16
CA ASP A 321 -2.61 -24.54 22.61
C ASP A 321 -2.67 -26.02 22.98
N ASP A 322 -1.52 -26.57 23.38
CA ASP A 322 -1.47 -27.77 24.20
C ASP A 322 -1.73 -27.36 25.66
N ASN A 323 -2.91 -27.80 26.13
CA ASN A 323 -3.36 -27.73 27.51
C ASN A 323 -2.32 -28.29 28.49
N SER A 324 -1.95 -27.49 29.49
CA SER A 324 -1.81 -28.00 30.85
C SER A 324 -2.08 -26.90 31.86
N ASN A 325 -3.05 -27.20 32.73
CA ASN A 325 -3.43 -26.49 33.95
C ASN A 325 -2.24 -25.91 34.71
N ASP A 326 -2.42 -24.73 35.29
CA ASP A 326 -2.21 -24.59 36.73
C ASP A 326 -2.98 -23.38 37.28
N ASP A 327 -3.70 -23.67 38.36
CA ASP A 327 -4.48 -22.80 39.22
C ASP A 327 -3.66 -21.65 39.78
N LEU A 328 -4.19 -20.42 39.74
CA LEU A 328 -3.90 -19.40 40.75
C LEU A 328 -5.12 -18.51 40.98
N GLU A 329 -5.83 -18.81 42.06
CA GLU A 329 -6.71 -17.89 42.76
C GLU A 329 -5.89 -16.73 43.37
N ALA A 330 -6.40 -15.51 43.23
CA ALA A 330 -5.95 -14.35 44.02
C ALA A 330 -7.07 -13.31 44.11
N ASP A 331 -7.95 -13.53 45.08
CA ASP A 331 -8.18 -12.65 46.23
C ASP A 331 -7.96 -11.14 45.99
N PHE A 332 -9.05 -10.37 45.91
CA PHE A 332 -9.05 -8.94 46.18
C PHE A 332 -10.19 -8.59 47.13
N SER A 333 -9.77 -8.35 48.36
CA SER A 333 -10.54 -7.92 49.52
C SER A 333 -11.18 -6.55 49.32
N GLU A 334 -12.39 -6.47 49.86
CA GLU A 334 -13.11 -5.27 50.27
C GLU A 334 -12.24 -4.38 51.17
N ASP A 335 -12.25 -3.07 50.92
CA ASP A 335 -12.04 -2.02 51.93
C ASP A 335 -12.31 -0.65 51.29
N ASN A 336 -13.43 -0.03 51.65
CA ASN A 336 -13.43 1.39 52.00
C ASN A 336 -14.73 1.76 52.74
N GLU A 337 -14.58 1.82 54.06
CA GLU A 337 -15.52 2.41 55.00
C GLU A 337 -15.58 3.94 54.85
N SER A 338 -16.81 4.43 55.02
CA SER A 338 -17.20 5.66 55.74
C SER A 338 -16.64 7.02 55.31
N ASP A 339 -17.56 7.89 54.88
CA ASP A 339 -17.72 9.18 55.56
C ASP A 339 -19.21 9.57 55.62
N GLN A 340 -19.71 9.67 56.85
CA GLN A 340 -21.06 10.14 57.22
C GLN A 340 -21.05 11.66 57.37
N ILE A 341 -21.78 12.41 56.54
CA ILE A 341 -22.37 13.73 56.85
C ILE A 341 -23.52 13.93 55.84
N GLY A 342 -24.77 14.23 56.17
CA GLY A 342 -25.47 14.45 57.42
C GLY A 342 -26.95 14.64 57.08
N ASP A 343 -27.80 14.39 58.07
CA ASP A 343 -29.24 14.48 58.00
C ASP A 343 -29.73 15.84 57.47
N ASN A 344 -30.57 15.81 56.44
CA ASN A 344 -31.55 16.84 56.13
C ASN A 344 -32.73 16.18 55.40
N GLU A 345 -33.77 15.82 56.15
CA GLU A 345 -35.11 15.77 55.59
C GLU A 345 -35.55 17.21 55.24
N PRO A 346 -36.13 17.41 54.06
CA PRO A 346 -37.50 17.86 54.10
C PRO A 346 -38.41 17.12 53.11
N ASP A 347 -39.61 16.84 53.61
CA ASP A 347 -40.82 16.52 52.88
C ASP A 347 -40.99 17.32 51.57
N GLY A 348 -41.34 16.62 50.49
CA GLY A 348 -41.71 17.27 49.23
C GLY A 348 -41.83 16.32 48.05
N ASP A 349 -42.91 15.55 48.02
CA ASP A 349 -43.64 15.05 46.84
C ASP A 349 -43.06 15.37 45.44
N ASP A 350 -42.08 14.58 44.96
CA ASP A 350 -41.73 14.51 43.51
C ASP A 350 -41.15 13.14 43.08
N GLY A 351 -41.53 12.07 43.78
CA GLY A 351 -41.02 10.70 43.57
C GLY A 351 -41.53 9.97 42.31
N SER A 352 -42.14 10.67 41.35
CA SER A 352 -42.69 10.04 40.14
C SER A 352 -41.75 10.09 38.93
N ALA A 353 -40.85 11.09 38.86
CA ALA A 353 -39.91 11.27 37.75
C ALA A 353 -38.65 10.38 37.91
N GLU A 354 -38.05 10.31 39.12
CA GLU A 354 -36.89 9.45 39.38
C GLU A 354 -37.21 7.95 39.27
N LEU A 355 -38.40 7.52 39.70
CA LEU A 355 -38.86 6.14 39.53
C LEU A 355 -39.17 5.81 38.06
N ALA A 356 -39.57 6.79 37.24
CA ALA A 356 -39.74 6.62 35.80
C ALA A 356 -38.38 6.54 35.07
N GLN A 357 -37.40 7.33 35.50
CA GLN A 357 -36.03 7.32 34.95
C GLN A 357 -35.27 6.05 35.35
N ALA A 358 -35.38 5.60 36.60
CA ALA A 358 -34.83 4.33 37.07
C ALA A 358 -35.48 3.11 36.36
N ARG A 359 -36.81 3.13 36.15
CA ARG A 359 -37.50 2.09 35.34
C ARG A 359 -37.14 2.15 33.86
N SER A 360 -36.84 3.32 33.30
CA SER A 360 -36.35 3.47 31.92
C SER A 360 -34.95 2.86 31.78
N ILE A 361 -34.05 3.14 32.72
CA ILE A 361 -32.69 2.59 32.75
C ILE A 361 -32.72 1.06 32.97
N GLU A 362 -33.56 0.54 33.87
CA GLU A 362 -33.77 -0.90 34.04
C GLU A 362 -34.38 -1.57 32.79
N SER A 363 -35.31 -0.90 32.11
CA SER A 363 -35.90 -1.41 30.87
C SER A 363 -34.90 -1.44 29.71
N GLU A 364 -33.99 -0.47 29.61
CA GLU A 364 -32.94 -0.44 28.58
C GLU A 364 -31.85 -1.48 28.85
N ASN A 365 -31.45 -1.63 30.11
CA ASN A 365 -30.51 -2.67 30.53
C ASN A 365 -31.06 -4.08 30.27
N ASN A 366 -32.36 -4.30 30.49
CA ASN A 366 -33.01 -5.58 30.21
C ASN A 366 -33.12 -5.86 28.69
N LYS A 367 -33.39 -4.84 27.86
CA LYS A 367 -33.35 -4.97 26.39
C LYS A 367 -31.94 -5.31 25.88
N GLY A 368 -30.91 -4.65 26.41
CA GLY A 368 -29.51 -4.94 26.09
C GLY A 368 -29.10 -6.37 26.46
N ALA A 369 -29.50 -6.85 27.64
CA ALA A 369 -29.25 -8.22 28.09
C ALA A 369 -29.97 -9.27 27.22
N GLN A 370 -31.23 -9.03 26.85
CA GLN A 370 -31.99 -9.91 25.95
C GLN A 370 -31.38 -9.97 24.55
N MET A 371 -30.92 -8.84 24.03
CA MET A 371 -30.24 -8.76 22.74
C MET A 371 -28.90 -9.51 22.76
N THR A 372 -28.10 -9.33 23.81
CA THR A 372 -26.83 -10.05 24.00
C THR A 372 -27.07 -11.56 24.00
N LYS A 373 -28.02 -12.02 24.83
CA LYS A 373 -28.40 -13.43 24.93
C LYS A 373 -28.90 -13.99 23.58
N PHE A 374 -29.72 -13.23 22.85
CA PHE A 374 -30.20 -13.65 21.54
C PHE A 374 -29.04 -13.83 20.55
N ILE A 375 -28.08 -12.90 20.54
CA ILE A 375 -26.91 -12.97 19.66
C ILE A 375 -26.07 -14.19 20.01
N GLU A 376 -25.76 -14.42 21.29
CA GLU A 376 -24.99 -15.58 21.77
C GLU A 376 -25.65 -16.91 21.36
N GLU A 377 -26.96 -17.06 21.58
CA GLU A 377 -27.71 -18.28 21.25
C GLU A 377 -27.77 -18.58 19.74
N ASN A 378 -27.68 -17.53 18.93
CA ASN A 378 -27.86 -17.60 17.47
C ASN A 378 -26.57 -17.35 16.69
N PHE A 379 -25.44 -17.14 17.38
CA PHE A 379 -24.15 -16.86 16.76
C PHE A 379 -23.64 -18.02 15.89
N LYS A 380 -24.05 -19.25 16.23
CA LYS A 380 -23.82 -20.46 15.43
C LYS A 380 -24.24 -20.33 13.95
N TRP A 381 -25.19 -19.46 13.62
CA TRP A 381 -25.64 -19.26 12.24
C TRP A 381 -24.69 -18.39 11.41
N VAL A 382 -23.86 -17.58 12.05
CA VAL A 382 -22.89 -16.67 11.42
C VAL A 382 -21.44 -17.13 11.60
N GLU A 383 -21.18 -18.09 12.48
CA GLU A 383 -19.87 -18.72 12.66
C GLU A 383 -19.69 -20.06 11.93
N PRO A 384 -18.44 -20.43 11.60
CA PRO A 384 -18.14 -21.77 11.12
C PRO A 384 -18.32 -22.80 12.23
N ILE A 385 -19.18 -23.77 12.02
CA ILE A 385 -19.34 -24.91 12.92
C ILE A 385 -18.55 -26.10 12.37
N SER A 386 -17.86 -26.86 13.23
CA SER A 386 -17.08 -28.06 12.88
C SER A 386 -17.91 -29.35 12.71
N HIS A 387 -19.25 -29.27 12.70
CA HIS A 387 -20.14 -30.43 12.79
C HIS A 387 -20.78 -30.83 11.44
N LYS A 388 -21.48 -31.98 11.44
CA LYS A 388 -22.18 -32.58 10.28
C LYS A 388 -23.25 -31.69 9.65
N GLU A 389 -23.75 -30.69 10.37
CA GLU A 389 -24.71 -29.70 9.88
C GLU A 389 -23.98 -28.43 9.46
N LEU A 390 -23.90 -28.16 8.15
CA LEU A 390 -23.26 -26.94 7.64
C LEU A 390 -24.27 -25.80 7.54
N THR A 391 -23.98 -24.69 8.21
CA THR A 391 -24.70 -23.43 8.01
C THR A 391 -24.25 -22.74 6.72
N LEU A 392 -25.07 -21.81 6.21
CA LEU A 392 -24.68 -21.00 5.05
C LEU A 392 -23.38 -20.22 5.32
N ALA A 393 -23.22 -19.64 6.50
CA ALA A 393 -21.99 -18.94 6.88
C ALA A 393 -20.76 -19.88 6.87
N SER A 394 -20.92 -21.12 7.37
CA SER A 394 -19.87 -22.14 7.30
C SER A 394 -19.46 -22.45 5.86
N ARG A 395 -20.43 -22.57 4.94
CA ARG A 395 -20.17 -22.81 3.51
C ARG A 395 -19.49 -21.64 2.83
N ILE A 396 -19.93 -20.40 3.07
CA ILE A 396 -19.28 -19.19 2.54
C ILE A 396 -17.84 -19.09 3.05
N LYS A 397 -17.60 -19.40 4.33
CA LYS A 397 -16.25 -19.42 4.89
C LYS A 397 -15.38 -20.55 4.33
N PHE A 398 -15.96 -21.71 4.02
CA PHE A 398 -15.26 -22.78 3.30
C PHE A 398 -14.85 -22.34 1.89
N ILE A 399 -15.76 -21.73 1.13
CA ILE A 399 -15.46 -21.15 -0.19
C ILE A 399 -14.34 -20.12 -0.08
N TRP A 400 -14.43 -19.23 0.91
CA TRP A 400 -13.40 -18.23 1.17
C TRP A 400 -12.05 -18.87 1.52
N LYS A 401 -12.01 -19.92 2.35
CA LYS A 401 -10.78 -20.65 2.70
C LYS A 401 -10.10 -21.30 1.48
N ILE A 402 -10.85 -21.77 0.50
CA ILE A 402 -10.30 -22.31 -0.76
C ILE A 402 -9.77 -21.18 -1.65
N ALA A 403 -10.55 -20.10 -1.78
CA ALA A 403 -10.19 -18.98 -2.66
C ALA A 403 -9.04 -18.13 -2.12
N HIS A 404 -8.95 -17.94 -0.79
CA HIS A 404 -8.04 -16.98 -0.16
C HIS A 404 -6.55 -17.25 -0.42
N PRO A 405 -6.01 -18.49 -0.30
CA PRO A 405 -4.61 -18.77 -0.63
C PRO A 405 -4.27 -18.48 -2.10
N ILE A 406 -5.25 -18.61 -2.99
CA ILE A 406 -5.09 -18.28 -4.42
C ILE A 406 -5.18 -16.78 -4.62
N ALA A 407 -6.15 -16.11 -4.00
CA ALA A 407 -6.29 -14.64 -4.02
C ALA A 407 -5.03 -13.92 -3.51
N ALA A 408 -4.43 -14.42 -2.43
CA ALA A 408 -3.17 -13.91 -1.88
C ALA A 408 -1.98 -14.06 -2.86
N LYS A 409 -2.01 -15.08 -3.74
CA LYS A 409 -1.00 -15.30 -4.79
C LYS A 409 -1.31 -14.59 -6.10
N GLU A 410 -2.60 -14.44 -6.41
CA GLU A 410 -3.06 -13.71 -7.60
C GLU A 410 -2.63 -12.26 -7.57
N GLY A 411 -2.26 -11.72 -6.39
CA GLY A 411 -1.95 -10.33 -6.07
C GLY A 411 -3.07 -9.36 -6.44
N GLY A 412 -3.02 -8.15 -5.90
CA GLY A 412 -4.09 -7.17 -6.08
C GLY A 412 -4.36 -6.86 -7.56
N LYS A 413 -5.44 -6.15 -7.86
CA LYS A 413 -5.73 -5.66 -9.22
C LYS A 413 -4.63 -4.73 -9.77
N PHE A 414 -3.69 -4.36 -8.92
CA PHE A 414 -2.47 -3.64 -9.22
C PHE A 414 -1.23 -4.53 -9.03
N HIS A 415 -0.48 -4.76 -10.10
CA HIS A 415 0.80 -5.50 -10.06
C HIS A 415 1.93 -4.71 -10.66
N VAL A 416 3.12 -4.88 -10.08
CA VAL A 416 4.37 -4.41 -10.67
C VAL A 416 5.24 -5.64 -10.90
N ASN A 417 5.48 -5.95 -12.17
CA ASN A 417 6.33 -7.04 -12.59
C ASN A 417 7.57 -6.47 -13.26
N TRP A 418 8.74 -7.00 -12.91
CA TRP A 418 9.98 -6.64 -13.59
C TRP A 418 10.00 -7.20 -15.01
N CYS A 419 10.50 -6.40 -15.95
CA CYS A 419 10.86 -6.92 -17.27
C CYS A 419 12.13 -7.77 -17.14
N ASP A 420 12.33 -8.74 -18.03
CA ASP A 420 13.45 -9.70 -17.97
C ASP A 420 14.85 -9.04 -17.92
N ASN A 421 14.98 -7.82 -18.43
CA ASN A 421 16.23 -7.06 -18.42
C ASN A 421 16.46 -6.22 -17.15
N GLY A 422 15.51 -6.19 -16.22
CA GLY A 422 15.52 -5.38 -15.00
C GLY A 422 15.47 -3.86 -15.24
N ALA A 423 15.45 -3.41 -16.50
CA ALA A 423 15.54 -1.99 -16.85
C ALA A 423 14.17 -1.29 -16.87
N ALA A 424 13.08 -2.05 -16.78
CA ALA A 424 11.74 -1.51 -16.73
C ALA A 424 10.83 -2.38 -15.88
N MET A 425 9.77 -1.77 -15.37
CA MET A 425 8.66 -2.43 -14.70
C MET A 425 7.42 -2.35 -15.58
N ARG A 426 6.64 -3.44 -15.62
CA ARG A 426 5.29 -3.45 -16.14
C ARG A 426 4.31 -3.31 -14.98
N ILE A 427 3.49 -2.29 -15.05
CA ILE A 427 2.49 -1.96 -14.05
C ILE A 427 1.12 -2.31 -14.62
N THR A 428 0.53 -3.40 -14.16
CA THR A 428 -0.81 -3.82 -14.58
C THR A 428 -1.84 -3.14 -13.70
N ARG A 429 -2.79 -2.44 -14.34
CA ARG A 429 -3.88 -1.71 -13.69
C ARG A 429 -5.21 -2.45 -13.84
N THR A 430 -6.14 -2.15 -12.95
CA THR A 430 -7.53 -2.65 -12.90
C THR A 430 -8.26 -2.57 -14.24
N ASN A 431 -8.03 -1.51 -15.01
CA ASN A 431 -8.66 -1.23 -16.31
C ASN A 431 -8.00 -1.93 -17.51
N GLY A 432 -6.95 -2.73 -17.29
CA GLY A 432 -6.23 -3.44 -18.35
C GLY A 432 -5.22 -2.60 -19.15
N ASN A 433 -5.00 -1.33 -18.77
CA ASN A 433 -3.94 -0.50 -19.36
C ASN A 433 -2.62 -0.73 -18.61
N ASP A 434 -1.80 -1.64 -19.14
CA ASP A 434 -0.45 -1.86 -18.63
C ASP A 434 0.45 -0.64 -18.91
N LEU A 435 1.02 -0.04 -17.87
CA LEU A 435 2.05 0.99 -17.99
C LEU A 435 3.42 0.34 -17.92
N LYS A 436 4.26 0.55 -18.94
CA LYS A 436 5.68 0.20 -18.87
C LYS A 436 6.48 1.41 -18.38
N LEU A 437 7.09 1.30 -17.20
CA LEU A 437 7.93 2.34 -16.61
C LEU A 437 9.40 1.95 -16.68
N ASP A 438 10.20 2.72 -17.42
CA ASP A 438 11.65 2.55 -17.46
C ASP A 438 12.29 3.12 -16.18
N ILE A 439 13.28 2.42 -15.62
CA ILE A 439 14.01 2.86 -14.43
C ILE A 439 14.77 4.17 -14.67
N ALA A 440 15.26 4.40 -15.89
CA ALA A 440 15.90 5.66 -16.26
C ALA A 440 14.91 6.83 -16.19
N ILE A 441 13.66 6.63 -16.63
CA ILE A 441 12.60 7.64 -16.51
C ILE A 441 12.28 7.89 -15.03
N LEU A 442 12.22 6.84 -14.21
CA LEU A 442 11.98 6.97 -12.77
C LEU A 442 13.09 7.79 -12.07
N ARG A 443 14.36 7.50 -12.37
CA ARG A 443 15.51 8.25 -11.83
C ARG A 443 15.52 9.70 -12.30
N ALA A 444 15.31 9.92 -13.60
CA ALA A 444 15.24 11.27 -14.16
C ALA A 444 14.09 12.08 -13.54
N ALA A 445 12.92 11.48 -13.35
CA ALA A 445 11.79 12.15 -12.70
C ALA A 445 12.12 12.54 -11.24
N ALA A 446 12.81 11.66 -10.50
CA ALA A 446 13.25 11.96 -9.14
C ALA A 446 14.25 13.14 -9.10
N GLN A 447 15.26 13.15 -9.97
CA GLN A 447 16.24 14.25 -10.07
C GLN A 447 15.59 15.56 -10.51
N ASN A 448 14.80 15.52 -11.59
CA ASN A 448 14.06 16.67 -12.12
C ASN A 448 13.11 17.26 -11.08
N SER A 449 12.50 16.44 -10.22
CA SER A 449 11.63 16.93 -9.15
C SER A 449 12.40 17.76 -8.10
N LEU A 450 13.64 17.39 -7.77
CA LEU A 450 14.48 18.17 -6.87
C LEU A 450 15.01 19.45 -7.53
N GLU A 451 15.32 19.39 -8.83
CA GLU A 451 15.70 20.58 -9.61
C GLU A 451 14.55 21.58 -9.75
N ALA A 452 13.32 21.08 -9.91
CA ALA A 452 12.12 21.91 -9.89
C ALA A 452 11.93 22.61 -8.55
N VAL A 453 12.20 21.92 -7.42
CA VAL A 453 12.18 22.54 -6.09
C VAL A 453 13.19 23.68 -6.01
N ASP A 454 14.46 23.46 -6.38
CA ASP A 454 15.48 24.52 -6.32
C ASP A 454 15.12 25.70 -7.23
N SER A 455 14.66 25.43 -8.44
CA SER A 455 14.20 26.46 -9.38
C SER A 455 13.03 27.25 -8.81
N ALA A 456 12.07 26.58 -8.16
CA ALA A 456 10.93 27.22 -7.53
C ALA A 456 11.33 28.05 -6.30
N ILE A 457 12.34 27.63 -5.53
CA ILE A 457 12.91 28.45 -4.44
C ILE A 457 13.52 29.73 -4.99
N GLN A 458 14.38 29.62 -6.01
CA GLN A 458 15.03 30.79 -6.62
C GLN A 458 13.99 31.77 -7.19
N ASN A 459 12.95 31.24 -7.83
CA ASN A 459 11.85 32.06 -8.33
C ASN A 459 11.04 32.72 -7.21
N ALA A 460 10.86 32.04 -6.07
CA ALA A 460 10.12 32.56 -4.92
C ALA A 460 10.86 33.68 -4.17
N ILE A 461 12.18 33.55 -3.97
CA ILE A 461 12.99 34.54 -3.24
C ILE A 461 13.51 35.67 -4.14
N GLY A 462 13.61 35.44 -5.45
CA GLY A 462 14.16 36.37 -6.41
C GLY A 462 15.66 36.59 -6.23
N SER A 463 16.19 37.67 -6.83
CA SER A 463 17.62 38.00 -6.80
C SER A 463 18.12 38.57 -5.46
N SER A 464 17.20 38.83 -4.51
CA SER A 464 17.49 39.60 -3.30
C SER A 464 18.12 38.78 -2.16
N VAL A 465 18.01 37.45 -2.22
CA VAL A 465 18.47 36.54 -1.17
C VAL A 465 19.09 35.31 -1.80
N SER A 466 20.24 34.85 -1.27
CA SER A 466 20.84 33.60 -1.72
C SER A 466 20.38 32.43 -0.85
N TYR A 467 19.74 31.42 -1.48
CA TYR A 467 19.37 30.18 -0.80
C TYR A 467 20.58 29.41 -0.25
N SER A 468 21.76 29.54 -0.88
CA SER A 468 22.98 28.84 -0.43
C SER A 468 23.47 29.29 0.95
N ASP A 469 23.05 30.47 1.40
CA ASP A 469 23.44 31.06 2.67
C ASP A 469 22.64 30.45 3.82
N PHE A 470 21.51 29.81 3.53
CA PHE A 470 20.71 29.11 4.52
C PHE A 470 21.39 27.80 4.96
N LYS A 471 21.83 27.73 6.22
CA LYS A 471 22.49 26.55 6.80
C LYS A 471 21.54 25.82 7.74
N ILE A 472 21.05 24.66 7.30
CA ILE A 472 20.17 23.81 8.12
C ILE A 472 20.81 23.36 9.44
N ALA A 473 22.14 23.22 9.49
CA ALA A 473 22.88 22.90 10.71
C ALA A 473 22.74 23.97 11.82
N ALA A 474 22.31 25.18 11.49
CA ALA A 474 22.01 26.22 12.47
C ALA A 474 20.62 26.07 13.12
N ILE A 475 19.77 25.17 12.60
CA ILE A 475 18.43 24.91 13.11
C ILE A 475 18.48 23.77 14.12
N GLN A 476 17.97 24.01 15.32
CA GLN A 476 17.87 23.01 16.38
C GLN A 476 16.46 22.45 16.48
N ASP A 477 16.32 21.18 16.83
CA ASP A 477 15.04 20.59 17.14
C ASP A 477 15.13 19.75 18.40
N ASP A 478 14.05 19.74 19.16
CA ASP A 478 13.84 18.78 20.24
C ASP A 478 12.94 17.67 19.69
N PHE A 479 13.56 16.53 19.36
CA PHE A 479 12.89 15.40 18.74
C PHE A 479 11.78 14.82 19.63
N ALA A 480 11.83 15.01 20.96
CA ALA A 480 10.81 14.55 21.89
C ALA A 480 9.63 15.54 22.01
N SER A 481 9.86 16.83 21.76
CA SER A 481 8.88 17.87 21.98
C SER A 481 7.73 17.87 20.97
N GLU A 482 6.51 18.08 21.47
CA GLU A 482 5.31 18.35 20.65
C GLU A 482 5.33 19.77 20.08
N LYS A 483 6.09 20.69 20.70
CA LYS A 483 6.22 22.08 20.22
C LYS A 483 7.00 22.12 18.90
N SER A 484 6.59 23.02 18.03
CA SER A 484 7.22 23.18 16.72
C SER A 484 8.61 23.79 16.82
N LEU A 485 9.54 23.28 16.01
CA LEU A 485 10.88 23.87 15.89
C LEU A 485 10.83 25.34 15.40
N PHE A 486 9.77 25.73 14.68
CA PHE A 486 9.61 27.09 14.16
C PHE A 486 9.18 28.11 15.25
N ASP A 487 8.75 27.63 16.41
CA ASP A 487 8.32 28.48 17.53
C ASP A 487 9.45 28.75 18.54
N ARG A 488 10.62 28.12 18.34
CA ARG A 488 11.79 28.34 19.19
C ARG A 488 12.48 29.67 18.86
N SER A 489 12.86 30.42 19.88
CA SER A 489 13.47 31.75 19.72
C SER A 489 14.83 31.72 19.02
N ASP A 490 15.62 30.68 19.23
CA ASP A 490 16.91 30.46 18.57
C ASP A 490 16.75 30.25 17.05
N ASN A 491 15.83 29.38 16.64
CA ASN A 491 15.54 29.15 15.23
C ASN A 491 14.91 30.37 14.55
N GLN A 492 14.03 31.09 15.25
CA GLN A 492 13.46 32.34 14.74
C GLN A 492 14.54 33.38 14.44
N ALA A 493 15.61 33.45 15.24
CA ALA A 493 16.75 34.33 14.96
C ALA A 493 17.49 33.95 13.67
N VAL A 494 17.48 32.67 13.27
CA VAL A 494 18.03 32.21 11.99
C VAL A 494 17.12 32.55 10.82
N PHE A 495 15.80 32.38 10.96
CA PHE A 495 14.84 32.63 9.88
C PHE A 495 14.60 34.12 9.61
N LYS A 496 14.53 34.94 10.66
CA LYS A 496 14.11 36.35 10.61
C LYS A 496 14.89 37.19 9.59
N PRO A 497 16.23 37.12 9.47
CA PRO A 497 16.97 37.88 8.46
C PRO A 497 16.52 37.58 7.03
N PHE A 498 16.23 36.32 6.71
CA PHE A 498 15.74 35.93 5.38
C PHE A 498 14.32 36.44 5.14
N VAL A 499 13.44 36.32 6.14
CA VAL A 499 12.05 36.83 6.07
C VAL A 499 12.06 38.33 5.81
N GLU A 500 12.85 39.09 6.56
CA GLU A 500 12.91 40.56 6.44
C GLU A 500 13.47 40.99 5.09
N GLN A 501 14.51 40.32 4.58
CA GLN A 501 15.10 40.64 3.27
C GLN A 501 14.12 40.38 2.11
N ILE A 502 13.46 39.23 2.11
CA ILE A 502 12.48 38.89 1.06
C ILE A 502 11.26 39.81 1.18
N TRP A 503 10.75 40.03 2.38
CA TRP A 503 9.63 40.95 2.61
C TRP A 503 9.95 42.37 2.15
N PHE A 504 11.15 42.87 2.47
CA PHE A 504 11.63 44.17 2.02
C PHE A 504 11.73 44.21 0.49
N ALA A 505 12.29 43.20 -0.16
CA ALA A 505 12.39 43.14 -1.62
C ALA A 505 11.01 43.17 -2.29
N LEU A 506 10.02 42.48 -1.71
CA LEU A 506 8.66 42.46 -2.23
C LEU A 506 7.91 43.77 -1.96
N THR A 507 8.21 44.51 -0.88
CA THR A 507 7.47 45.73 -0.50
C THR A 507 8.18 47.03 -0.81
N ALA A 508 9.47 47.01 -1.14
CA ALA A 508 10.24 48.20 -1.47
C ALA A 508 9.64 48.92 -2.69
N ARG A 509 9.65 50.25 -2.68
CA ARG A 509 9.39 51.03 -3.89
C ARG A 509 10.53 50.79 -4.86
N SER A 510 10.25 50.08 -5.95
CA SER A 510 11.27 49.75 -6.95
C SER A 510 12.06 50.98 -7.37
N SER A 511 13.40 50.91 -7.26
CA SER A 511 14.28 51.82 -7.96
C SER A 511 14.15 51.57 -9.47
N LYS A 512 14.55 52.54 -10.31
CA LYS A 512 14.50 52.44 -11.79
C LYS A 512 15.28 51.24 -12.37
N GLN A 513 16.04 50.51 -11.56
CA GLN A 513 16.96 49.44 -11.97
C GLN A 513 16.50 48.02 -11.62
N SER A 514 15.48 47.83 -10.76
CA SER A 514 14.98 46.48 -10.46
C SER A 514 13.97 46.01 -11.53
N LEU A 515 14.14 44.78 -12.03
CA LEU A 515 13.20 44.12 -12.94
C LEU A 515 12.10 43.33 -12.20
N ASP A 516 12.26 43.12 -10.90
CA ASP A 516 11.33 42.30 -10.13
C ASP A 516 10.04 43.08 -9.77
N PRO A 517 8.84 42.46 -9.89
CA PRO A 517 7.59 43.09 -9.49
C PRO A 517 7.48 43.18 -7.96
N THR A 518 7.14 44.37 -7.48
CA THR A 518 6.94 44.72 -6.07
C THR A 518 5.45 44.80 -5.74
N PHE A 519 5.04 44.50 -4.50
CA PHE A 519 3.68 44.66 -4.00
C PHE A 519 3.18 46.10 -4.06
N VAL A 520 4.10 47.06 -4.04
CA VAL A 520 3.77 48.47 -4.21
C VAL A 520 3.98 48.85 -5.67
N ASP A 521 2.93 49.33 -6.33
CA ASP A 521 2.96 49.83 -7.70
C ASP A 521 3.91 51.04 -7.80
N ARG A 522 4.75 51.05 -8.84
CA ARG A 522 5.85 52.01 -9.00
C ARG A 522 5.35 53.44 -9.25
N LEU A 523 4.21 53.59 -9.94
CA LEU A 523 3.69 54.88 -10.37
C LEU A 523 2.79 55.51 -9.31
N THR A 524 1.99 54.69 -8.64
CA THR A 524 0.97 55.13 -7.68
C THR A 524 1.43 55.02 -6.24
N GLY A 525 2.46 54.21 -5.96
CA GLY A 525 2.91 53.92 -4.60
C GLY A 525 1.87 53.17 -3.76
N ARG A 526 0.86 52.57 -4.40
CA ARG A 526 -0.24 51.82 -3.76
C ARG A 526 -0.01 50.32 -3.83
N TRP A 527 -0.66 49.59 -2.93
CA TRP A 527 -0.70 48.12 -2.95
C TRP A 527 -1.30 47.61 -4.27
N CYS A 528 -0.62 46.67 -4.92
CA CYS A 528 -0.99 46.09 -6.21
C CYS A 528 -1.35 44.61 -6.04
N ASP A 529 -2.64 44.30 -6.07
CA ASP A 529 -3.11 42.94 -5.84
C ASP A 529 -2.62 41.94 -6.89
N LYS A 530 -2.43 42.38 -8.14
CA LYS A 530 -1.87 41.53 -9.20
C LYS A 530 -0.46 41.04 -8.85
N ASN A 531 0.41 41.93 -8.39
CA ASN A 531 1.80 41.55 -8.05
C ASN A 531 1.85 40.66 -6.81
N VAL A 532 0.89 40.83 -5.89
CA VAL A 532 0.73 39.96 -4.73
C VAL A 532 0.24 38.58 -5.16
N ASP A 533 -0.73 38.50 -6.06
CA ASP A 533 -1.22 37.24 -6.63
C ASP A 533 -0.11 36.51 -7.39
N ASP A 534 0.71 37.24 -8.17
CA ASP A 534 1.88 36.69 -8.85
C ASP A 534 2.90 36.11 -7.85
N ALA A 535 3.14 36.78 -6.72
CA ALA A 535 4.01 36.23 -5.67
C ALA A 535 3.41 35.00 -4.97
N LEU A 536 2.12 35.05 -4.63
CA LEU A 536 1.41 33.90 -4.06
C LEU A 536 1.43 32.69 -5.02
N ASN A 537 1.32 32.91 -6.33
CA ASN A 537 1.49 31.87 -7.34
C ASN A 537 2.90 31.28 -7.35
N ARG A 538 3.95 32.10 -7.18
CA ARG A 538 5.33 31.60 -7.05
C ARG A 538 5.52 30.76 -5.80
N PHE A 539 4.95 31.18 -4.66
CA PHE A 539 4.97 30.40 -3.42
C PHE A 539 4.16 29.11 -3.52
N GLN A 540 3.02 29.15 -4.23
CA GLN A 540 2.21 27.98 -4.54
C GLN A 540 2.99 26.97 -5.39
N ASN A 541 3.69 27.43 -6.44
CA ASN A 541 4.51 26.56 -7.30
C ASN A 541 5.65 25.87 -6.54
N LEU A 542 6.25 26.56 -5.56
CA LEU A 542 7.23 25.95 -4.65
C LEU A 542 6.59 24.87 -3.78
N LEU A 543 5.42 25.15 -3.19
CA LEU A 543 4.70 24.15 -2.39
C LEU A 543 4.30 22.92 -3.23
N ASP A 544 3.84 23.13 -4.46
CA ASP A 544 3.49 22.07 -5.40
C ASP A 544 4.71 21.21 -5.77
N SER A 545 5.87 21.86 -5.96
CA SER A 545 7.12 21.17 -6.27
C SER A 545 7.64 20.37 -5.07
N LEU A 546 7.50 20.89 -3.84
CA LEU A 546 7.81 20.15 -2.60
C LEU A 546 6.90 18.93 -2.45
N LEU A 547 5.59 19.07 -2.66
CA LEU A 547 4.62 17.98 -2.56
C LEU A 547 4.94 16.86 -3.56
N LEU A 548 5.26 17.23 -4.80
CA LEU A 548 5.63 16.30 -5.86
C LEU A 548 6.95 15.57 -5.52
N ALA A 549 7.98 16.30 -5.13
CA ALA A 549 9.29 15.75 -4.81
C ALA A 549 9.24 14.82 -3.58
N ILE A 550 8.49 15.18 -2.54
CA ILE A 550 8.25 14.31 -1.37
C ILE A 550 7.59 13.00 -1.83
N SER A 551 6.53 13.08 -2.64
CA SER A 551 5.79 11.90 -3.11
C SER A 551 6.63 10.94 -3.94
N ILE A 552 7.66 11.43 -4.64
CA ILE A 552 8.53 10.61 -5.49
C ILE A 552 9.76 10.08 -4.72
N THR A 553 10.31 10.86 -3.78
CA THR A 553 11.68 10.62 -3.27
C THR A 553 11.77 10.22 -1.80
N CYS A 554 10.69 10.30 -1.00
CA CYS A 554 10.76 10.05 0.45
C CYS A 554 10.85 8.56 0.86
N GLY A 555 10.88 7.62 -0.08
CA GLY A 555 10.79 6.18 0.16
C GLY A 555 9.49 5.61 -0.39
N VAL A 556 8.83 4.72 0.34
CA VAL A 556 7.45 4.30 0.02
C VAL A 556 6.51 5.41 0.50
N PRO A 557 5.93 6.25 -0.38
CA PRO A 557 5.27 7.47 0.07
C PRO A 557 4.06 7.21 0.99
N PRO A 558 3.75 8.13 1.93
CA PRO A 558 2.49 8.09 2.67
C PRO A 558 1.30 8.07 1.69
N ARG A 559 0.13 7.62 2.16
CA ARG A 559 -1.08 7.66 1.32
C ARG A 559 -1.40 9.11 0.98
N GLY A 560 -2.05 9.36 -0.16
CA GLY A 560 -2.36 10.72 -0.62
C GLY A 560 -2.89 11.62 0.49
N TRP A 561 -4.00 11.23 1.14
CA TRP A 561 -4.56 11.96 2.27
C TRP A 561 -3.58 12.11 3.45
N GLN A 562 -2.78 11.09 3.79
CA GLN A 562 -1.77 11.19 4.86
C GLN A 562 -0.69 12.23 4.53
N THR A 563 -0.25 12.30 3.27
CA THR A 563 0.73 13.28 2.82
C THR A 563 0.18 14.70 2.95
N LEU A 564 -1.08 14.92 2.57
CA LEU A 564 -1.70 16.24 2.58
C LEU A 564 -1.97 16.77 3.99
N HIS A 565 -2.23 15.88 4.94
CA HIS A 565 -2.45 16.22 6.36
C HIS A 565 -1.17 16.26 7.21
N ILE A 566 0.02 16.35 6.60
CA ILE A 566 1.27 16.49 7.36
C ILE A 566 1.28 17.84 8.07
N LEU A 567 1.51 17.78 9.38
CA LEU A 567 1.55 18.91 10.30
C LEU A 567 3.00 19.32 10.62
N PHE A 568 3.25 20.63 10.66
CA PHE A 568 4.50 21.18 11.20
C PHE A 568 4.31 21.84 12.58
N ARG A 569 3.06 22.11 12.98
CA ARG A 569 2.65 22.42 14.35
C ARG A 569 1.55 21.48 14.81
N GLN A 570 1.41 21.30 16.12
CA GLN A 570 0.32 20.54 16.71
C GLN A 570 -1.05 21.11 16.30
N TYR A 571 -2.03 20.23 16.05
CA TYR A 571 -3.41 20.60 15.76
C TYR A 571 -4.37 19.60 16.42
N GLY A 572 -5.25 20.09 17.30
CA GLY A 572 -6.10 19.23 18.13
C GLY A 572 -5.26 18.24 18.94
N THR A 573 -5.60 16.95 18.84
CA THR A 573 -4.87 15.85 19.49
C THR A 573 -3.68 15.33 18.68
N PHE A 574 -3.45 15.85 17.47
CA PHE A 574 -2.38 15.39 16.59
C PHE A 574 -1.09 16.16 16.80
N ARG A 575 0.00 15.42 16.94
CA ARG A 575 1.36 15.94 17.09
C ARG A 575 1.89 16.43 15.75
N ARG A 576 2.91 17.28 15.81
CA ARG A 576 3.67 17.66 14.61
C ARG A 576 4.37 16.45 13.99
N ASN A 577 4.39 16.42 12.65
CA ASN A 577 4.98 15.35 11.86
C ASN A 577 6.40 15.69 11.40
N VAL A 578 6.74 16.97 11.21
CA VAL A 578 8.07 17.42 10.75
C VAL A 578 9.04 17.52 11.94
N ARG A 579 10.12 16.73 11.92
CA ARG A 579 11.14 16.68 12.98
C ARG A 579 12.56 16.62 12.40
N ILE A 580 13.55 17.12 13.14
CA ILE A 580 14.98 16.96 12.82
C ILE A 580 15.58 15.87 13.72
N TYR A 581 16.10 14.82 13.10
CA TYR A 581 16.73 13.67 13.74
C TYR A 581 18.26 13.77 13.63
N ARG A 582 18.97 13.58 14.76
CA ARG A 582 20.43 13.65 14.86
C ARG A 582 21.05 14.89 14.19
N GLN A 583 20.39 16.04 14.30
CA GLN A 583 20.85 17.35 13.82
C GLN A 583 21.05 17.50 12.30
N SER A 584 20.69 16.49 11.49
CA SER A 584 20.90 16.53 10.05
C SER A 584 19.76 15.94 9.22
N HIS A 585 19.02 14.97 9.74
CA HIS A 585 17.99 14.27 8.98
C HIS A 585 16.61 14.88 9.22
N ILE A 586 15.97 15.38 8.17
CA ILE A 586 14.58 15.87 8.26
C ILE A 586 13.66 14.68 8.04
N LEU A 587 12.83 14.39 9.04
CA LEU A 587 11.88 13.28 9.02
C LEU A 587 10.43 13.78 8.93
N LEU A 588 9.62 13.04 8.18
CA LEU A 588 8.17 13.05 8.30
C LEU A 588 7.78 11.88 9.20
N THR A 589 7.02 12.15 10.26
CA THR A 589 6.77 11.20 11.35
C THR A 589 5.27 11.11 11.66
N ASN A 590 4.80 9.96 12.16
CA ASN A 590 3.49 9.82 12.81
C ASN A 590 2.27 10.37 12.05
N PRO A 591 2.06 10.06 10.76
CA PRO A 591 0.87 10.51 10.05
C PRO A 591 -0.38 9.92 10.69
N ARG A 592 -1.52 10.55 10.43
CA ARG A 592 -2.84 10.08 10.85
C ARG A 592 -3.08 8.62 10.43
N ALA A 593 -3.62 7.82 11.35
CA ALA A 593 -3.86 6.40 11.15
C ALA A 593 -5.16 6.14 10.37
N LYS A 594 -5.23 5.00 9.68
CA LYS A 594 -6.33 4.65 8.74
C LYS A 594 -7.67 4.34 9.42
N GLN A 595 -7.66 3.82 10.65
CA GLN A 595 -8.83 3.15 11.25
C GLN A 595 -9.41 3.85 12.48
N ARG A 596 -8.75 4.88 12.98
CA ARG A 596 -9.15 5.60 14.19
C ARG A 596 -8.82 7.06 13.96
N ASP A 597 -9.87 7.87 13.81
CA ASP A 597 -9.79 9.27 13.42
C ASP A 597 -9.01 10.16 14.38
N SER A 598 -8.65 9.67 15.57
CA SER A 598 -7.87 10.38 16.58
C SER A 598 -6.48 9.77 16.86
N SER A 599 -6.03 8.79 16.07
CA SER A 599 -4.76 8.09 16.33
C SER A 599 -3.71 8.32 15.25
N GLU A 600 -2.45 8.24 15.65
CA GLU A 600 -1.28 8.32 14.79
C GLU A 600 -0.72 6.92 14.49
N PHE A 601 -0.12 6.75 13.32
CA PHE A 601 0.59 5.53 12.94
C PHE A 601 2.09 5.77 13.02
N ALA A 602 2.81 4.99 13.83
CA ALA A 602 4.26 5.10 14.04
C ALA A 602 5.05 4.76 12.76
N ALA A 603 5.16 5.74 11.87
CA ALA A 603 5.86 5.63 10.60
C ALA A 603 6.77 6.83 10.35
N PHE A 604 7.94 6.56 9.77
CA PHE A 604 9.03 7.53 9.61
C PHE A 604 9.55 7.51 8.18
N TRP A 605 9.57 8.68 7.53
CA TRP A 605 10.16 8.89 6.22
C TRP A 605 11.29 9.89 6.30
N SER A 606 12.46 9.50 5.80
CA SER A 606 13.60 10.41 5.67
C SER A 606 13.49 11.20 4.37
N LEU A 607 13.64 12.53 4.44
CA LEU A 607 13.79 13.37 3.26
C LEU A 607 15.27 13.46 2.88
N THR A 608 15.55 13.60 1.58
CA THR A 608 16.92 13.92 1.15
C THR A 608 17.35 15.26 1.76
N GLN A 609 18.64 15.46 2.01
CA GLN A 609 19.13 16.71 2.62
C GLN A 609 18.65 17.96 1.86
N ARG A 610 18.68 17.89 0.52
CA ARG A 610 18.25 18.95 -0.39
C ARG A 610 16.77 19.27 -0.20
N LEU A 611 15.92 18.25 -0.20
CA LEU A 611 14.47 18.39 -0.06
C LEU A 611 14.05 18.80 1.36
N GLY A 612 14.67 18.22 2.39
CA GLY A 612 14.41 18.56 3.78
C GLY A 612 14.79 20.01 4.10
N THR A 613 15.95 20.47 3.62
CA THR A 613 16.38 21.87 3.78
C THR A 613 15.40 22.82 3.09
N ALA A 614 14.96 22.47 1.87
CA ALA A 614 13.97 23.24 1.12
C ALA A 614 12.63 23.36 1.87
N LEU A 615 12.17 22.26 2.46
CA LEU A 615 10.94 22.24 3.26
C LEU A 615 11.06 23.13 4.50
N ILE A 616 12.16 23.02 5.26
CA ILE A 616 12.40 23.85 6.45
C ILE A 616 12.51 25.33 6.06
N PHE A 617 13.19 25.64 4.96
CA PHE A 617 13.27 27.01 4.43
C PHE A 617 11.89 27.55 4.06
N TYR A 618 11.08 26.77 3.34
CA TYR A 618 9.71 27.18 2.99
C TYR A 618 8.88 27.49 4.25
N LEU A 619 8.86 26.60 5.23
CA LEU A 619 8.07 26.75 6.45
C LEU A 619 8.59 27.86 7.38
N GLY A 620 9.91 28.04 7.49
CA GLY A 620 10.52 29.03 8.36
C GLY A 620 10.61 30.44 7.74
N VAL A 621 10.69 30.55 6.41
CA VAL A 621 10.97 31.81 5.72
C VAL A 621 9.81 32.27 4.82
N ILE A 622 9.30 31.40 3.95
CA ILE A 622 8.25 31.77 2.98
C ILE A 622 6.86 31.76 3.61
N ARG A 623 6.54 30.77 4.44
CA ARG A 623 5.22 30.63 5.07
C ARG A 623 4.85 31.84 5.95
N PRO A 624 5.75 32.45 6.75
CA PRO A 624 5.45 33.70 7.47
C PRO A 624 5.03 34.86 6.54
N ILE A 625 5.65 34.96 5.35
CA ILE A 625 5.31 35.96 4.34
C ILE A 625 3.90 35.72 3.80
N VAL A 626 3.56 34.47 3.47
CA VAL A 626 2.20 34.08 3.02
C VAL A 626 1.16 34.44 4.09
N ILE A 627 1.43 34.11 5.36
CA ILE A 627 0.54 34.40 6.49
C ILE A 627 0.33 35.92 6.63
N ASP A 628 1.38 36.73 6.53
CA ASP A 628 1.24 38.20 6.62
C ASP A 628 0.40 38.77 5.47
N ILE A 629 0.61 38.28 4.23
CA ILE A 629 -0.21 38.65 3.07
C ILE A 629 -1.69 38.29 3.30
N PHE A 630 -1.96 37.08 3.79
CA PHE A 630 -3.33 36.61 4.03
C PHE A 630 -4.02 37.43 5.11
N ARG A 631 -3.33 37.73 6.22
CA ARG A 631 -3.84 38.61 7.28
C ARG A 631 -4.17 40.01 6.76
N ARG A 632 -3.30 40.61 5.94
CA ARG A 632 -3.56 41.91 5.30
C ARG A 632 -4.77 41.88 4.36
N ARG A 633 -5.07 40.72 3.77
CA ARG A 633 -6.24 40.49 2.92
C ARG A 633 -7.48 39.97 3.68
N SER A 634 -7.42 39.88 5.01
CA SER A 634 -8.49 39.32 5.85
C SER A 634 -8.91 37.90 5.43
N ILE A 635 -7.94 37.09 5.00
CA ILE A 635 -8.11 35.65 4.69
C ILE A 635 -7.70 34.85 5.92
N SER A 636 -8.46 33.80 6.29
CA SER A 636 -8.06 32.90 7.39
C SER A 636 -6.70 32.26 7.10
N VAL A 637 -5.94 32.02 8.17
CA VAL A 637 -4.59 31.44 8.12
C VAL A 637 -4.48 30.15 8.96
N ASP A 638 -5.61 29.61 9.43
CA ASP A 638 -5.62 28.51 10.40
C ASP A 638 -4.86 27.28 9.88
N ASP A 639 -5.09 26.91 8.62
CA ASP A 639 -4.37 25.80 7.97
C ASP A 639 -2.90 26.14 7.74
N GLN A 640 -2.60 27.37 7.30
CA GLN A 640 -1.24 27.84 7.04
C GLN A 640 -0.38 27.88 8.32
N MET A 641 -1.01 27.95 9.49
CA MET A 641 -0.33 27.95 10.78
C MET A 641 0.06 26.54 11.24
N THR A 642 -0.56 25.48 10.73
CA THR A 642 -0.41 24.11 11.27
C THR A 642 0.01 23.08 10.22
N HIS A 643 -0.55 23.14 9.02
CA HIS A 643 -0.34 22.17 7.95
C HIS A 643 0.80 22.56 7.02
N VAL A 644 1.62 21.58 6.64
CA VAL A 644 2.68 21.77 5.65
C VAL A 644 2.07 22.16 4.31
N PHE A 645 1.06 21.41 3.86
CA PHE A 645 0.41 21.58 2.57
C PHE A 645 -0.90 22.34 2.69
N ALA A 646 -0.80 23.64 3.01
CA ALA A 646 -1.87 24.61 2.88
C ALA A 646 -1.59 25.54 1.70
N ARG A 647 -2.52 25.62 0.73
CA ARG A 647 -2.37 26.41 -0.51
C ARG A 647 -2.15 27.88 -0.19
N SER A 648 -1.39 28.53 -1.07
CA SER A 648 -1.15 29.97 -1.08
C SER A 648 -2.12 30.72 -2.02
N THR A 649 -2.94 30.00 -2.79
CA THR A 649 -3.92 30.55 -3.73
C THR A 649 -5.27 29.83 -3.62
N LYS A 650 -6.37 30.54 -3.93
CA LYS A 650 -7.73 29.99 -3.87
C LYS A 650 -7.95 28.98 -5.00
N ARG A 651 -8.68 27.90 -4.70
CA ARG A 651 -9.23 27.00 -5.73
C ARG A 651 -10.21 27.77 -6.61
N THR A 652 -10.05 27.69 -7.94
CA THR A 652 -10.86 28.46 -8.91
C THR A 652 -12.33 28.02 -9.00
N LYS A 653 -12.77 27.02 -8.21
CA LYS A 653 -14.13 26.47 -8.25
C LYS A 653 -14.96 27.02 -7.07
N MET A 654 -16.10 27.63 -7.40
CA MET A 654 -17.01 28.37 -6.50
C MET A 654 -17.65 27.57 -5.35
N PHE A 655 -17.46 26.25 -5.25
CA PHE A 655 -18.35 25.36 -4.49
C PHE A 655 -17.69 24.52 -3.39
N THR A 656 -16.41 24.71 -3.07
CA THR A 656 -15.78 24.01 -1.92
C THR A 656 -15.66 24.94 -0.72
N SER A 657 -16.20 24.50 0.42
CA SER A 657 -16.13 25.13 1.75
C SER A 657 -14.70 25.46 2.19
N GLU A 658 -13.70 24.71 1.74
CA GLU A 658 -12.29 24.92 2.07
C GLU A 658 -11.45 25.40 0.86
N PRO A 659 -11.26 26.71 0.65
CA PRO A 659 -10.61 27.23 -0.55
C PRO A 659 -9.10 27.00 -0.64
N PHE A 660 -8.45 26.55 0.45
CA PHE A 660 -6.98 26.46 0.55
C PHE A 660 -6.42 25.07 0.90
N SER A 661 -7.27 24.05 1.05
CA SER A 661 -6.83 22.66 1.28
C SER A 661 -6.44 21.95 -0.02
N TYR A 662 -5.55 20.96 0.06
CA TYR A 662 -5.32 20.02 -1.05
C TYR A 662 -6.24 18.82 -0.90
N THR A 663 -6.68 18.29 -2.05
CA THR A 663 -7.38 17.00 -2.11
C THR A 663 -6.48 15.91 -2.68
N THR A 664 -6.78 14.64 -2.40
CA THR A 664 -6.05 13.51 -3.00
C THR A 664 -6.12 13.55 -4.53
N ALA A 665 -7.24 14.01 -5.09
CA ALA A 665 -7.39 14.22 -6.52
C ALA A 665 -6.41 15.27 -7.08
N ASP A 666 -6.10 16.33 -6.34
CA ASP A 666 -5.13 17.34 -6.77
C ASP A 666 -3.72 16.73 -6.84
N LEU A 667 -3.32 15.96 -5.82
CA LEU A 667 -2.03 15.25 -5.79
C LEU A 667 -1.93 14.25 -6.94
N ASN A 668 -2.96 13.42 -7.14
CA ASN A 668 -2.97 12.44 -8.22
C ASN A 668 -2.91 13.12 -9.58
N HIS A 669 -3.63 14.22 -9.79
CA HIS A 669 -3.56 14.99 -11.03
C HIS A 669 -2.15 15.57 -11.27
N MET A 670 -1.46 16.06 -10.23
CA MET A 670 -0.06 16.51 -10.35
C MET A 670 0.88 15.35 -10.73
N LEU A 671 0.73 14.20 -10.08
CA LEU A 671 1.54 13.03 -10.36
C LEU A 671 1.27 12.43 -11.75
N MET A 672 0.02 12.44 -12.21
CA MET A 672 -0.36 12.01 -13.55
C MET A 672 0.19 12.93 -14.65
N LYS A 673 0.44 14.20 -14.36
CA LYS A 673 1.15 15.13 -15.25
C LYS A 673 2.67 14.96 -15.24
N SER A 674 3.22 14.25 -14.28
CA SER A 674 4.65 13.94 -14.26
C SER A 674 5.01 12.91 -15.34
N PRO A 675 6.28 12.78 -15.73
CA PRO A 675 6.74 11.74 -16.66
C PRO A 675 6.41 10.31 -16.22
N LEU A 676 6.10 10.10 -14.94
CA LEU A 676 5.76 8.78 -14.39
C LEU A 676 4.34 8.34 -14.74
N GLN A 677 3.44 9.29 -15.02
CA GLN A 677 2.01 9.04 -15.28
C GLN A 677 1.38 8.07 -14.27
N ALA A 678 1.76 8.22 -13.00
CA ALA A 678 1.49 7.28 -11.93
C ALA A 678 0.87 8.00 -10.73
N GLU A 679 -0.30 7.57 -10.29
CA GLU A 679 -0.94 8.08 -9.08
C GLU A 679 -0.13 7.77 -7.82
N ASN A 680 -0.44 8.43 -6.70
CA ASN A 680 0.28 8.20 -5.44
C ASN A 680 0.27 6.72 -5.03
N ARG A 681 -0.88 6.05 -5.21
CA ARG A 681 -1.02 4.61 -4.97
C ARG A 681 -0.09 3.78 -5.86
N THR A 682 -0.02 4.11 -7.14
CA THR A 682 0.85 3.45 -8.12
C THR A 682 2.33 3.58 -7.68
N LEU A 683 2.75 4.77 -7.27
CA LEU A 683 4.12 5.02 -6.78
C LEU A 683 4.46 4.21 -5.51
N ARG A 684 3.50 4.02 -4.60
CA ARG A 684 3.71 3.17 -3.41
C ARG A 684 4.06 1.75 -3.80
N HIS A 685 3.27 1.16 -4.69
CA HIS A 685 3.50 -0.21 -5.15
C HIS A 685 4.78 -0.34 -5.97
N ILE A 686 5.14 0.66 -6.78
CA ILE A 686 6.44 0.72 -7.46
C ILE A 686 7.58 0.67 -6.45
N ASN A 687 7.57 1.54 -5.43
CA ASN A 687 8.62 1.55 -4.41
C ASN A 687 8.67 0.26 -3.59
N ILE A 688 7.53 -0.35 -3.28
CA ILE A 688 7.47 -1.66 -2.62
C ILE A 688 8.07 -2.76 -3.53
N ALA A 689 7.78 -2.73 -4.83
CA ALA A 689 8.35 -3.69 -5.79
C ALA A 689 9.88 -3.52 -5.90
N ILE A 690 10.38 -2.28 -5.85
CA ILE A 690 11.82 -2.01 -5.77
C ILE A 690 12.43 -2.61 -4.51
N LEU A 691 11.80 -2.42 -3.35
CA LEU A 691 12.29 -3.01 -2.09
C LEU A 691 12.29 -4.54 -2.13
N ARG A 692 11.22 -5.16 -2.62
CA ARG A 692 11.13 -6.62 -2.71
C ARG A 692 12.20 -7.22 -3.61
N GLU A 693 12.50 -6.58 -4.73
CA GLU A 693 13.45 -7.08 -5.72
C GLU A 693 14.90 -6.77 -5.35
N HIS A 694 15.19 -5.52 -4.96
CA HIS A 694 16.56 -5.03 -4.79
C HIS A 694 17.04 -5.01 -3.35
N PHE A 695 16.11 -5.01 -2.38
CA PHE A 695 16.41 -4.88 -0.96
C PHE A 695 15.57 -5.85 -0.10
N PRO A 696 15.51 -7.16 -0.43
CA PRO A 696 14.66 -8.12 0.25
C PRO A 696 14.94 -8.22 1.76
N GLU A 697 16.16 -7.90 2.19
CA GLU A 697 16.55 -7.80 3.60
C GLU A 697 15.83 -6.69 4.37
N VAL A 698 15.21 -5.73 3.70
CA VAL A 698 14.35 -4.75 4.37
C VAL A 698 12.97 -5.35 4.65
N MET A 699 12.56 -6.33 3.85
CA MET A 699 11.23 -6.94 3.91
C MET A 699 11.18 -8.13 4.88
N THR A 700 12.30 -8.82 5.11
CA THR A 700 12.37 -10.04 5.95
C THR A 700 12.52 -9.78 7.45
N PHE A 701 13.05 -8.62 7.85
CA PHE A 701 13.43 -8.37 9.25
C PHE A 701 12.27 -8.02 10.20
N ALA A 702 11.03 -7.90 9.69
CA ALA A 702 9.86 -7.63 10.51
C ALA A 702 9.44 -8.79 11.45
N GLN A 703 10.11 -9.95 11.39
CA GLN A 703 9.72 -11.18 12.09
C GLN A 703 10.37 -11.41 13.48
N ASN A 704 11.42 -10.69 13.87
CA ASN A 704 12.11 -10.92 15.14
C ASN A 704 11.86 -9.79 16.15
N GLY A 705 10.74 -9.90 16.87
CA GLY A 705 10.15 -8.83 17.71
C GLY A 705 10.71 -8.61 19.12
N ASP A 706 11.71 -9.35 19.60
CA ASP A 706 12.21 -9.17 20.98
C ASP A 706 13.74 -9.04 21.02
N SER A 707 14.24 -8.07 21.79
CA SER A 707 15.67 -7.94 22.08
C SER A 707 16.14 -9.07 23.00
N ALA A 708 17.45 -9.34 23.01
CA ALA A 708 18.03 -10.35 23.89
C ALA A 708 17.79 -10.04 25.39
N GLY A 709 17.64 -8.76 25.76
CA GLY A 709 17.33 -8.33 27.13
C GLY A 709 15.88 -8.59 27.53
N ASP A 710 14.92 -8.48 26.59
CA ASP A 710 13.50 -8.75 26.84
C ASP A 710 13.27 -10.25 27.09
N ARG A 711 13.96 -11.10 26.33
CA ARG A 711 13.94 -12.56 26.51
C ARG A 711 14.58 -12.99 27.82
N GLN A 712 15.64 -12.29 28.25
CA GLN A 712 16.30 -12.58 29.53
C GLN A 712 15.49 -12.12 30.75
N SER A 713 14.61 -11.14 30.58
CA SER A 713 13.79 -10.57 31.66
C SER A 713 12.38 -11.17 31.73
N GLN A 714 12.07 -12.18 30.90
CA GLN A 714 10.74 -12.80 30.82
C GLN A 714 9.59 -11.78 30.65
N HIS A 715 9.83 -10.73 29.87
CA HIS A 715 8.84 -9.71 29.56
C HIS A 715 8.57 -9.67 28.06
N GLN A 716 7.31 -9.46 27.68
CA GLN A 716 6.96 -9.16 26.29
C GLN A 716 7.52 -7.78 25.92
N GLY A 717 8.01 -7.59 24.69
CA GLY A 717 8.59 -6.31 24.25
C GLY A 717 7.67 -5.08 24.41
N SER A 718 6.36 -5.28 24.59
CA SER A 718 5.39 -4.24 24.96
C SER A 718 5.62 -3.67 26.36
N THR A 719 5.92 -4.50 27.36
CA THR A 719 6.10 -4.09 28.77
C THR A 719 7.43 -3.35 28.97
N ALA A 720 8.50 -3.77 28.28
CA ALA A 720 9.80 -3.12 28.33
C ALA A 720 9.79 -1.71 27.70
N ARG A 721 9.07 -1.54 26.57
CA ARG A 721 8.86 -0.24 25.90
C ARG A 721 8.13 0.79 26.76
N VAL A 722 7.24 0.34 27.65
CA VAL A 722 6.45 1.22 28.52
C VAL A 722 7.21 1.59 29.80
N HIS A 723 8.00 0.67 30.36
CA HIS A 723 8.51 0.80 31.73
C HIS A 723 10.04 0.96 31.87
N TYR A 724 10.87 0.50 30.92
CA TYR A 724 12.32 0.35 31.18
C TYR A 724 13.26 0.99 30.15
N ALA A 725 12.77 1.41 28.98
CA ALA A 725 13.59 2.08 27.96
C ALA A 725 12.87 3.32 27.39
N ARG A 726 12.70 4.38 28.19
CA ARG A 726 12.19 5.67 27.67
C ARG A 726 13.31 6.46 27.00
N ASP A 727 13.72 6.03 25.81
CA ASP A 727 14.54 6.86 24.92
C ASP A 727 13.73 8.12 24.51
N GLU A 728 14.41 9.23 24.19
CA GLU A 728 13.79 10.50 23.76
C GLU A 728 12.83 10.28 22.58
N ALA A 729 13.17 9.34 21.70
CA ALA A 729 12.31 8.90 20.60
C ALA A 729 11.00 8.23 21.03
N ILE A 730 11.02 7.39 22.07
CA ILE A 730 9.79 6.74 22.56
C ILE A 730 8.86 7.77 23.19
N GLN A 731 9.41 8.75 23.91
CA GLN A 731 8.62 9.83 24.50
C GLN A 731 7.98 10.74 23.43
N GLY A 732 8.73 11.12 22.39
CA GLY A 732 8.26 12.03 21.35
C GLY A 732 7.33 11.42 20.31
N VAL A 733 7.71 10.25 19.78
CA VAL A 733 7.06 9.65 18.61
C VAL A 733 6.52 8.25 18.84
N GLY A 734 6.68 7.68 20.05
CA GLY A 734 6.12 6.38 20.40
C GLY A 734 6.80 5.19 19.73
N ALA A 735 8.03 5.38 19.21
CA ALA A 735 8.81 4.34 18.54
C ALA A 735 10.25 4.30 19.06
N SER A 736 10.86 3.12 19.07
CA SER A 736 12.27 2.98 19.48
C SER A 736 13.21 3.59 18.43
N MET A 737 14.41 4.00 18.85
CA MET A 737 15.43 4.49 17.91
C MET A 737 15.80 3.45 16.84
N ASN A 738 15.75 2.16 17.18
CA ASN A 738 15.97 1.08 16.23
C ASN A 738 14.86 1.04 15.17
N ASP A 739 13.59 1.16 15.58
CA ASP A 739 12.45 1.19 14.65
C ASP A 739 12.54 2.40 13.70
N ILE A 740 12.88 3.59 14.23
CA ILE A 740 13.09 4.79 13.43
C ILE A 740 14.23 4.57 12.43
N GLN A 741 15.37 4.03 12.89
CA GLN A 741 16.53 3.79 12.05
C GLN A 741 16.24 2.79 10.92
N GLN A 742 15.46 1.75 11.20
CA GLN A 742 15.04 0.77 10.20
C GLN A 742 14.15 1.40 9.14
N GLN A 743 13.16 2.20 9.55
CA GLN A 743 12.26 2.88 8.61
C GLN A 743 12.99 3.95 7.78
N VAL A 744 13.90 4.71 8.40
CA VAL A 744 14.79 5.66 7.70
C VAL A 744 15.67 4.94 6.67
N ASN A 745 16.14 3.73 6.98
CA ASN A 745 16.93 2.93 6.04
C ASN A 745 16.13 2.57 4.78
N VAL A 746 14.81 2.37 4.89
CA VAL A 746 13.92 2.15 3.74
C VAL A 746 13.94 3.36 2.80
N SER A 747 13.76 4.56 3.36
CA SER A 747 13.84 5.82 2.59
C SER A 747 15.20 5.97 1.92
N HIS A 748 16.30 5.73 2.64
CA HIS A 748 17.66 5.85 2.09
C HIS A 748 17.94 4.86 0.95
N LYS A 749 17.47 3.60 1.05
CA LYS A 749 17.64 2.60 -0.01
C LYS A 749 16.88 2.98 -1.28
N ILE A 750 15.66 3.46 -1.16
CA ILE A 750 14.91 4.00 -2.31
C ILE A 750 15.63 5.22 -2.89
N GLN A 751 16.07 6.17 -2.06
CA GLN A 751 16.79 7.35 -2.51
C GLN A 751 18.10 6.99 -3.23
N ALA A 752 18.83 5.98 -2.72
CA ALA A 752 20.03 5.47 -3.38
C ALA A 752 19.71 4.78 -4.71
N PHE A 753 18.64 3.98 -4.77
CA PHE A 753 18.16 3.38 -6.00
C PHE A 753 17.80 4.42 -7.07
N LEU A 754 17.21 5.54 -6.65
CA LEU A 754 16.87 6.69 -7.48
C LEU A 754 18.08 7.56 -7.88
N GLY A 755 19.28 7.27 -7.36
CA GLY A 755 20.49 8.05 -7.63
C GLY A 755 20.55 9.38 -6.88
N LEU A 756 19.84 9.50 -5.76
CA LEU A 756 19.79 10.71 -4.92
C LEU A 756 20.74 10.63 -3.71
N LEU A 757 21.17 9.41 -3.35
CA LEU A 757 22.16 9.14 -2.31
C LEU A 757 23.19 8.11 -2.83
N PRO A 758 24.44 8.15 -2.36
CA PRO A 758 25.40 7.08 -2.63
C PRO A 758 24.90 5.75 -2.04
N LEU A 759 25.01 4.67 -2.80
CA LEU A 759 24.72 3.31 -2.30
C LEU A 759 25.58 2.96 -1.08
N ALA A 760 26.84 3.43 -1.04
CA ALA A 760 27.75 3.27 0.09
C ALA A 760 27.27 3.95 1.39
N SER A 761 26.40 4.97 1.28
CA SER A 761 25.82 5.67 2.44
C SER A 761 24.67 4.89 3.10
N CYS A 762 24.21 3.81 2.49
CA CYS A 762 23.23 2.90 3.09
C CYS A 762 23.96 1.91 4.01
N ALA A 763 24.07 2.25 5.30
CA ALA A 763 24.58 1.33 6.31
C ALA A 763 23.80 -0.01 6.24
N GLY A 764 24.50 -1.11 5.95
CA GLY A 764 23.93 -2.43 5.74
C GLY A 764 24.30 -3.10 4.40
N LEU A 765 24.82 -2.37 3.41
CA LEU A 765 25.34 -2.97 2.18
C LEU A 765 26.66 -3.74 2.39
N ASN A 766 27.43 -3.40 3.44
CA ASN A 766 28.65 -4.12 3.83
C ASN A 766 28.39 -5.51 4.45
N GLN A 767 27.13 -5.92 4.62
CA GLN A 767 26.79 -7.29 5.05
C GLN A 767 26.36 -8.20 3.88
N VAL A 768 26.08 -7.65 2.70
CA VAL A 768 25.68 -8.44 1.51
C VAL A 768 26.75 -8.44 0.42
N ILE A 769 27.59 -7.41 0.37
CA ILE A 769 28.91 -7.51 -0.25
C ILE A 769 29.76 -8.28 0.74
N GLY A 770 30.17 -9.51 0.42
CA GLY A 770 31.01 -10.34 1.29
C GLY A 770 32.11 -9.49 1.93
N ASN A 771 32.44 -9.79 3.19
CA ASN A 771 33.46 -9.09 3.96
C ASN A 771 34.59 -8.67 3.00
N VAL A 772 34.93 -7.38 2.90
CA VAL A 772 35.85 -6.91 1.84
C VAL A 772 37.11 -7.78 1.77
N ASN A 773 37.59 -8.25 2.94
CA ASN A 773 38.69 -9.20 3.06
C ASN A 773 38.44 -10.57 2.40
N GLU A 774 37.21 -11.07 2.46
CA GLU A 774 36.75 -12.30 1.82
C GLU A 774 36.71 -12.16 0.29
N LEU A 775 36.20 -11.06 -0.27
CA LEU A 775 36.22 -10.83 -1.72
C LEU A 775 37.65 -10.70 -2.25
N HIS A 776 38.53 -10.01 -1.52
CA HIS A 776 39.95 -9.93 -1.88
C HIS A 776 40.64 -11.29 -1.76
N SER A 777 40.30 -12.09 -0.75
CA SER A 777 40.83 -13.46 -0.60
C SER A 777 40.34 -14.38 -1.72
N GLN A 778 39.08 -14.25 -2.14
CA GLN A 778 38.50 -15.00 -3.26
C GLN A 778 39.13 -14.59 -4.60
N ALA A 779 39.31 -13.29 -4.84
CA ALA A 779 39.99 -12.79 -6.02
C ALA A 779 41.47 -13.23 -6.07
N LEU A 780 42.17 -13.25 -4.94
CA LEU A 780 43.54 -13.78 -4.85
C LEU A 780 43.58 -15.28 -5.12
N ALA A 781 42.62 -16.05 -4.59
CA ALA A 781 42.51 -17.47 -4.88
C ALA A 781 42.25 -17.73 -6.38
N CYS A 782 41.38 -16.94 -7.01
CA CYS A 782 41.14 -16.98 -8.45
C CYS A 782 42.44 -16.68 -9.24
N ALA A 783 43.18 -15.63 -8.86
CA ALA A 783 44.45 -15.27 -9.48
C ALA A 783 45.48 -16.42 -9.39
N ARG A 784 45.61 -17.07 -8.23
CA ARG A 784 46.52 -18.22 -8.03
C ARG A 784 46.23 -19.38 -8.97
N ILE A 785 44.97 -19.66 -9.25
CA ILE A 785 44.59 -20.73 -10.16
C ILE A 785 44.91 -20.31 -11.59
N LEU A 786 44.50 -19.11 -12.00
CA LEU A 786 44.64 -18.63 -13.38
C LEU A 786 46.09 -18.44 -13.84
N VAL A 787 47.02 -18.11 -12.93
CA VAL A 787 48.45 -18.03 -13.29
C VAL A 787 49.10 -19.41 -13.47
N VAL A 788 48.45 -20.48 -13.01
CA VAL A 788 48.93 -21.87 -13.07
C VAL A 788 48.22 -22.67 -14.17
N GLU A 789 46.90 -22.56 -14.26
CA GLU A 789 46.05 -23.23 -15.24
C GLU A 789 46.18 -22.58 -16.61
N LYS A 790 46.70 -23.34 -17.60
CA LYS A 790 46.50 -23.30 -19.08
C LYS A 790 46.08 -22.00 -19.80
N HIS A 791 46.21 -20.82 -19.21
CA HIS A 791 46.00 -19.55 -19.87
C HIS A 791 47.24 -19.25 -20.73
N PRO A 792 47.06 -19.07 -22.05
CA PRO A 792 48.18 -18.80 -22.96
C PRO A 792 48.97 -17.57 -22.46
N GLY A 793 50.24 -17.79 -22.10
CA GLY A 793 51.14 -16.74 -21.61
C GLY A 793 51.42 -16.76 -20.11
N TYR A 794 50.75 -17.59 -19.29
CA TYR A 794 51.02 -17.70 -17.84
C TYR A 794 51.67 -19.05 -17.48
N CYS A 795 50.99 -20.20 -17.61
CA CYS A 795 51.52 -21.58 -17.51
C CYS A 795 52.70 -21.84 -16.53
N ILE A 796 52.73 -21.16 -15.38
CA ILE A 796 53.93 -21.07 -14.51
C ILE A 796 54.25 -22.40 -13.84
N GLY A 797 53.22 -23.22 -13.63
CA GLY A 797 53.33 -24.56 -13.03
C GLY A 797 53.98 -25.61 -13.95
N GLN A 798 54.09 -25.37 -15.25
CA GLN A 798 54.56 -26.37 -16.23
C GLN A 798 56.01 -26.19 -16.69
N VAL A 799 56.68 -25.12 -16.23
CA VAL A 799 58.07 -24.80 -16.60
C VAL A 799 59.04 -25.08 -15.46
N ASP A 800 60.31 -25.32 -15.80
CA ASP A 800 61.38 -25.52 -14.82
C ASP A 800 61.61 -24.26 -13.96
N ILE A 801 62.27 -24.40 -12.80
CA ILE A 801 62.40 -23.31 -11.81
C ILE A 801 63.12 -22.07 -12.40
N ALA A 802 64.13 -22.26 -13.27
CA ALA A 802 64.90 -21.16 -13.84
C ALA A 802 64.09 -20.40 -14.91
N GLN A 803 63.35 -21.12 -15.75
CA GLN A 803 62.41 -20.57 -16.72
C GLN A 803 61.23 -19.89 -16.03
N ARG A 804 60.74 -20.46 -14.93
CA ARG A 804 59.67 -19.91 -14.10
C ARG A 804 60.03 -18.53 -13.58
N GLN A 805 61.20 -18.38 -12.96
CA GLN A 805 61.64 -17.08 -12.42
C GLN A 805 61.78 -16.04 -13.52
N LYS A 806 62.35 -16.42 -14.68
CA LYS A 806 62.46 -15.52 -15.84
C LYS A 806 61.09 -15.12 -16.39
N MET A 807 60.14 -16.05 -16.43
CA MET A 807 58.79 -15.81 -16.92
C MET A 807 57.98 -14.92 -15.98
N ILE A 808 58.07 -15.15 -14.66
CA ILE A 808 57.45 -14.28 -13.65
C ILE A 808 58.00 -12.86 -13.74
N GLN A 809 59.33 -12.72 -13.85
CA GLN A 809 59.94 -11.41 -14.01
C GLN A 809 59.44 -10.70 -15.27
N ASP A 810 59.36 -11.39 -16.41
CA ASP A 810 58.84 -10.82 -17.67
C ASP A 810 57.36 -10.40 -17.56
N LEU A 811 56.53 -11.20 -16.87
CA LEU A 811 55.11 -10.90 -16.64
C LEU A 811 54.91 -9.71 -15.70
N CYS A 812 55.71 -9.60 -14.63
CA CYS A 812 55.67 -8.48 -13.69
C CYS A 812 56.20 -7.19 -14.31
N ASP A 813 57.22 -7.26 -15.18
CA ASP A 813 57.80 -6.09 -15.83
C ASP A 813 56.94 -5.56 -17.00
N ARG A 814 56.29 -6.47 -17.75
CA ARG A 814 55.49 -6.11 -18.94
C ARG A 814 54.00 -5.91 -18.68
N LEU A 815 53.49 -6.43 -17.56
CA LEU A 815 52.08 -6.38 -17.17
C LEU A 815 51.10 -6.67 -18.34
N PRO A 816 51.28 -7.78 -19.09
CA PRO A 816 50.50 -8.05 -20.31
C PRO A 816 48.99 -8.23 -20.04
N PHE A 817 48.61 -8.46 -18.78
CA PHE A 817 47.22 -8.52 -18.34
C PHE A 817 46.53 -7.15 -18.28
N VAL A 818 47.29 -6.05 -18.15
CA VAL A 818 46.73 -4.69 -18.15
C VAL A 818 46.63 -4.17 -19.59
N LEU A 819 47.65 -4.46 -20.39
CA LEU A 819 47.79 -4.06 -21.79
C LEU A 819 48.06 -5.27 -22.68
N SER A 820 47.03 -5.74 -23.37
CA SER A 820 47.19 -6.80 -24.37
C SER A 820 47.97 -6.28 -25.59
N PRO A 821 48.75 -7.13 -26.29
CA PRO A 821 49.47 -6.77 -27.53
C PRO A 821 48.58 -6.15 -28.64
N ASN A 822 47.26 -6.34 -28.55
CA ASN A 822 46.27 -5.80 -29.49
C ASN A 822 45.63 -4.48 -29.03
N ASN A 823 46.21 -3.77 -28.04
CA ASN A 823 45.64 -2.58 -27.40
C ASN A 823 44.26 -2.78 -26.73
N SER A 824 43.83 -4.01 -26.49
CA SER A 824 42.61 -4.25 -25.70
C SER A 824 42.88 -4.06 -24.22
N ALA A 825 42.02 -3.30 -23.53
CA ALA A 825 42.07 -3.16 -22.08
C ALA A 825 41.77 -4.51 -21.41
N GLY A 826 42.73 -5.03 -20.65
CA GLY A 826 42.56 -6.25 -19.85
C GLY A 826 42.56 -7.56 -20.65
N ASP A 827 43.43 -8.49 -20.29
CA ASP A 827 43.33 -9.88 -20.74
C ASP A 827 42.26 -10.67 -19.96
N GLU A 828 42.10 -11.96 -20.27
CA GLU A 828 41.08 -12.79 -19.63
C GLU A 828 41.35 -13.05 -18.14
N VAL A 829 42.62 -13.05 -17.72
CA VAL A 829 42.99 -13.21 -16.30
C VAL A 829 42.55 -11.97 -15.52
N LEU A 830 42.83 -10.77 -16.03
CA LEU A 830 42.38 -9.53 -15.39
C LEU A 830 40.85 -9.46 -15.33
N VAL A 831 40.16 -9.89 -16.39
CA VAL A 831 38.69 -9.93 -16.42
C VAL A 831 38.13 -10.83 -15.32
N GLN A 832 38.63 -12.06 -15.18
CA GLN A 832 38.12 -13.03 -14.20
C GLN A 832 38.45 -12.66 -12.76
N VAL A 833 39.67 -12.13 -12.50
CA VAL A 833 40.07 -11.67 -11.16
C VAL A 833 39.29 -10.42 -10.76
N THR A 834 39.12 -9.46 -11.67
CA THR A 834 38.26 -8.28 -11.43
C THR A 834 36.82 -8.69 -11.18
N ALA A 835 36.31 -9.64 -11.96
CA ALA A 835 34.95 -10.13 -11.79
C ALA A 835 34.79 -10.90 -10.46
N SER A 836 35.81 -11.62 -9.99
CA SER A 836 35.80 -12.25 -8.66
C SER A 836 35.85 -11.22 -7.53
N LEU A 837 36.60 -10.14 -7.71
CA LEU A 837 36.69 -9.04 -6.75
C LEU A 837 35.38 -8.25 -6.62
N VAL A 838 34.66 -8.06 -7.74
CA VAL A 838 33.40 -7.31 -7.80
C VAL A 838 32.20 -8.17 -7.35
N TYR A 839 32.17 -9.45 -7.76
CA TYR A 839 30.96 -10.28 -7.64
C TYR A 839 31.07 -11.46 -6.66
N GLY A 840 32.27 -11.84 -6.21
CA GLY A 840 32.48 -13.00 -5.32
C GLY A 840 32.21 -14.37 -5.97
N GLN A 841 31.99 -15.41 -5.15
CA GLN A 841 31.72 -16.79 -5.60
C GLN A 841 30.25 -17.08 -5.97
N ASN A 842 29.31 -16.30 -5.46
CA ASN A 842 27.88 -16.50 -5.74
C ASN A 842 27.53 -15.95 -7.13
N THR A 843 26.70 -16.67 -7.89
CA THR A 843 26.05 -16.13 -9.09
C THR A 843 25.46 -14.77 -8.76
N THR A 844 25.86 -13.76 -9.54
CA THR A 844 25.44 -12.37 -9.41
C THR A 844 23.96 -12.23 -9.07
N LEU A 845 23.63 -11.38 -8.09
CA LEU A 845 22.30 -10.76 -8.06
C LEU A 845 22.13 -10.05 -9.41
N PRO A 846 21.02 -10.24 -10.16
CA PRO A 846 20.83 -9.81 -11.55
C PRO A 846 21.08 -8.30 -11.87
N LEU A 847 21.41 -7.49 -10.87
CA LEU A 847 21.28 -6.03 -10.87
C LEU A 847 22.55 -5.25 -10.51
N GLN A 848 23.72 -5.90 -10.37
CA GLN A 848 24.97 -5.15 -10.43
C GLN A 848 25.27 -4.79 -11.91
N TYR A 849 24.72 -3.66 -12.33
CA TYR A 849 25.02 -3.09 -13.64
C TYR A 849 26.46 -2.57 -13.67
N CYS A 850 27.12 -2.69 -14.83
CA CYS A 850 28.30 -1.89 -15.10
C CYS A 850 27.90 -0.40 -14.98
N PRO A 851 28.62 0.42 -14.19
CA PRO A 851 28.32 1.85 -14.13
C PRO A 851 28.38 2.48 -15.53
N PRO A 852 27.68 3.62 -15.77
CA PRO A 852 27.64 4.27 -17.08
C PRO A 852 29.02 4.60 -17.67
N GLU A 853 30.03 4.79 -16.80
CA GLU A 853 31.42 5.10 -17.16
C GLU A 853 32.38 3.91 -16.98
N GLY A 854 31.85 2.69 -16.81
CA GLY A 854 32.63 1.52 -16.42
C GLY A 854 32.93 1.48 -14.92
N TYR A 855 33.71 0.49 -14.49
CA TYR A 855 34.13 0.38 -13.08
C TYR A 855 35.05 1.54 -12.66
N GLU A 856 35.28 1.71 -11.36
CA GLU A 856 36.35 2.60 -10.90
C GLU A 856 37.71 2.00 -11.27
N ALA A 857 38.66 2.81 -11.75
CA ALA A 857 40.00 2.35 -12.18
C ALA A 857 40.75 1.59 -11.08
N ARG A 858 40.47 1.94 -9.82
CA ARG A 858 41.02 1.31 -8.63
C ARG A 858 40.64 -0.17 -8.50
N LEU A 859 39.48 -0.59 -8.99
CA LEU A 859 39.03 -1.99 -8.93
C LEU A 859 39.91 -2.90 -9.81
N PRO A 860 40.08 -2.64 -11.12
CA PRO A 860 41.04 -3.39 -11.93
C PRO A 860 42.49 -3.24 -11.46
N ALA A 861 42.89 -2.07 -10.95
CA ALA A 861 44.23 -1.89 -10.37
C ALA A 861 44.48 -2.81 -9.16
N THR A 862 43.46 -2.98 -8.31
CA THR A 862 43.52 -3.93 -7.19
C THR A 862 43.61 -5.37 -7.71
N ALA A 863 42.83 -5.74 -8.72
CA ALA A 863 42.92 -7.06 -9.37
C ALA A 863 44.31 -7.31 -10.00
N THR A 864 44.89 -6.32 -10.67
CA THR A 864 46.26 -6.33 -11.21
C THR A 864 47.28 -6.65 -10.12
N VAL A 865 47.20 -5.97 -8.98
CA VAL A 865 48.11 -6.24 -7.86
C VAL A 865 47.92 -7.67 -7.36
N LEU A 866 46.69 -8.15 -7.17
CA LEU A 866 46.43 -9.54 -6.73
C LEU A 866 47.01 -10.59 -7.71
N ILE A 867 46.99 -10.34 -9.02
CA ILE A 867 47.66 -11.18 -10.02
C ILE A 867 49.17 -11.16 -9.80
N MET A 868 49.78 -9.98 -9.64
CA MET A 868 51.22 -9.87 -9.36
C MET A 868 51.61 -10.63 -8.08
N LEU A 869 50.75 -10.64 -7.06
CA LEU A 869 51.02 -11.38 -5.82
C LEU A 869 51.07 -12.86 -6.08
N ALA A 870 50.06 -13.39 -6.80
CA ALA A 870 50.05 -14.79 -7.18
C ALA A 870 51.33 -15.17 -7.95
N LEU A 871 51.82 -14.29 -8.85
CA LEU A 871 53.10 -14.49 -9.56
C LEU A 871 54.31 -14.50 -8.61
N GLU A 872 54.41 -13.54 -7.69
CA GLU A 872 55.51 -13.43 -6.71
C GLU A 872 55.57 -14.62 -5.74
N GLU A 873 54.42 -15.19 -5.35
CA GLU A 873 54.37 -16.41 -4.52
C GLU A 873 55.05 -17.59 -5.21
N TRP A 874 54.89 -17.71 -6.53
CA TRP A 874 55.56 -18.74 -7.32
C TRP A 874 57.06 -18.49 -7.53
N ALA A 875 57.51 -17.24 -7.48
CA ALA A 875 58.93 -16.90 -7.56
C ALA A 875 59.67 -17.15 -6.23
N THR A 876 59.00 -16.86 -5.12
CA THR A 876 59.57 -16.94 -3.76
C THR A 876 59.31 -18.28 -3.07
N GLY A 877 58.33 -19.06 -3.54
CA GLY A 877 57.88 -20.30 -2.89
C GLY A 877 57.15 -20.07 -1.56
N CYS A 878 56.83 -18.82 -1.23
CA CYS A 878 56.19 -18.44 0.03
C CYS A 878 54.73 -18.07 -0.21
N PHE A 879 53.81 -18.78 0.44
CA PHE A 879 52.39 -18.46 0.36
C PHE A 879 52.04 -17.34 1.34
N THR A 880 51.40 -16.27 0.85
CA THR A 880 51.00 -15.13 1.66
C THR A 880 49.48 -15.06 1.81
N SER A 881 48.99 -14.95 3.05
CA SER A 881 47.57 -14.69 3.30
C SER A 881 47.24 -13.22 3.04
N PHE A 882 46.02 -12.93 2.55
CA PHE A 882 45.58 -11.53 2.38
C PHE A 882 45.59 -10.75 3.71
N SER A 883 45.34 -11.42 4.84
CA SER A 883 45.43 -10.83 6.18
C SER A 883 46.86 -10.46 6.58
N SER A 884 47.86 -11.25 6.20
CA SER A 884 49.28 -10.90 6.41
C SER A 884 49.72 -9.66 5.60
N TRP A 885 48.99 -9.31 4.55
CA TRP A 885 49.26 -8.16 3.68
C TRP A 885 48.77 -6.82 4.24
N GLN A 886 47.74 -6.80 5.09
CA GLN A 886 47.31 -5.57 5.78
C GLN A 886 48.42 -4.99 6.67
N ASN A 887 49.32 -5.84 7.18
CA ASN A 887 50.48 -5.41 7.96
C ASN A 887 51.60 -4.77 7.10
N VAL A 888 51.54 -4.91 5.77
CA VAL A 888 52.47 -4.31 4.78
C VAL A 888 51.79 -3.19 3.98
N SER A 889 50.61 -2.72 4.45
CA SER A 889 49.64 -1.88 3.75
C SER A 889 50.23 -0.76 2.89
N GLN A 890 51.26 -0.04 3.33
CA GLN A 890 51.83 1.08 2.57
C GLN A 890 52.44 0.67 1.22
N LYS A 891 53.13 -0.47 1.11
CA LYS A 891 53.74 -0.91 -0.16
C LYS A 891 52.69 -1.44 -1.14
N VAL A 892 51.66 -2.09 -0.62
CA VAL A 892 50.52 -2.61 -1.39
C VAL A 892 49.74 -1.45 -1.98
N GLU A 893 49.43 -0.48 -1.13
CA GLU A 893 48.72 0.73 -1.47
C GLU A 893 49.49 1.55 -2.51
N GLN A 894 50.81 1.64 -2.37
CA GLN A 894 51.67 2.26 -3.38
C GLN A 894 51.56 1.55 -4.73
N ARG A 895 51.63 0.22 -4.78
CA ARG A 895 51.48 -0.56 -6.02
C ARG A 895 50.07 -0.45 -6.62
N ILE A 896 49.03 -0.39 -5.79
CA ILE A 896 47.65 -0.14 -6.27
C ILE A 896 47.57 1.24 -6.91
N ASN A 897 48.14 2.27 -6.29
CA ASN A 897 48.13 3.63 -6.86
C ASN A 897 48.92 3.70 -8.18
N GLU A 898 50.08 3.05 -8.27
CA GLU A 898 50.87 2.94 -9.51
C GLU A 898 50.08 2.22 -10.62
N ALA A 899 49.39 1.12 -10.31
CA ALA A 899 48.53 0.42 -11.26
C ALA A 899 47.26 1.23 -11.61
N GLU A 900 46.71 1.98 -10.67
CA GLU A 900 45.53 2.82 -10.87
C GLU A 900 45.82 3.94 -11.87
N ASP A 901 47.00 4.56 -11.80
CA ASP A 901 47.43 5.58 -12.76
C ASP A 901 47.55 5.00 -14.18
N GLN A 902 48.05 3.77 -14.32
CA GLN A 902 48.10 3.07 -15.61
C GLN A 902 46.71 2.75 -16.15
N VAL A 903 45.80 2.24 -15.31
CA VAL A 903 44.41 1.95 -15.69
C VAL A 903 43.65 3.23 -16.06
N LYS A 904 43.87 4.34 -15.33
CA LYS A 904 43.31 5.65 -15.68
C LYS A 904 43.80 6.15 -17.03
N HIS A 905 45.10 6.01 -17.32
CA HIS A 905 45.65 6.36 -18.62
C HIS A 905 44.97 5.56 -19.75
N LEU A 906 44.71 4.26 -19.53
CA LEU A 906 44.01 3.42 -20.51
C LEU A 906 42.54 3.81 -20.70
N LYS A 907 41.81 4.04 -19.60
CA LYS A 907 40.43 4.52 -19.62
C LYS A 907 40.30 5.82 -20.42
N ASN A 908 41.28 6.72 -20.27
CA ASN A 908 41.29 8.02 -20.95
C ASN A 908 41.76 7.94 -22.41
N ALA A 909 42.67 7.03 -22.72
CA ALA A 909 43.21 6.87 -24.08
C ALA A 909 42.24 6.16 -25.03
N ASP A 910 41.49 5.17 -24.55
CA ASP A 910 40.51 4.41 -25.35
C ASP A 910 39.31 3.99 -24.49
N PHE A 911 38.32 4.88 -24.41
CA PHE A 911 37.10 4.66 -23.64
C PHE A 911 36.25 3.50 -24.19
N GLU A 912 36.31 3.21 -25.49
CA GLU A 912 35.56 2.10 -26.10
C GLU A 912 36.15 0.75 -25.66
N ALA A 913 37.47 0.61 -25.69
CA ALA A 913 38.16 -0.56 -25.16
C ALA A 913 37.89 -0.76 -23.67
N TRP A 914 37.84 0.34 -22.90
CA TRP A 914 37.48 0.32 -21.48
C TRP A 914 36.06 -0.20 -21.22
N MET A 915 35.07 0.26 -21.99
CA MET A 915 33.69 -0.21 -21.86
C MET A 915 33.54 -1.67 -22.29
N LYS A 916 34.28 -2.12 -23.31
CA LYS A 916 34.35 -3.55 -23.70
C LYS A 916 34.93 -4.42 -22.58
N PHE A 917 35.98 -3.94 -21.90
CA PHE A 917 36.53 -4.61 -20.72
C PHE A 917 35.48 -4.73 -19.61
N CYS A 918 34.79 -3.64 -19.26
CA CYS A 918 33.78 -3.67 -18.21
C CYS A 918 32.60 -4.59 -18.55
N ALA A 919 32.19 -4.63 -19.83
CA ALA A 919 31.18 -5.57 -20.30
C ALA A 919 31.61 -7.03 -20.17
N ARG A 920 32.88 -7.35 -20.46
CA ARG A 920 33.47 -8.69 -20.29
C ARG A 920 33.51 -9.11 -18.82
N VAL A 921 33.95 -8.21 -17.93
CA VAL A 921 33.94 -8.43 -16.46
C VAL A 921 32.53 -8.75 -15.97
N ARG A 922 31.52 -8.02 -16.43
CA ARG A 922 30.12 -8.30 -16.11
C ARG A 922 29.64 -9.63 -16.68
N HIS A 923 29.93 -9.92 -17.94
CA HIS A 923 29.54 -11.17 -18.57
C HIS A 923 30.11 -12.39 -17.81
N CYS A 924 31.40 -12.32 -17.45
CA CYS A 924 32.08 -13.32 -16.63
C CYS A 924 31.45 -13.49 -15.22
N GLY A 925 30.83 -12.44 -14.66
CA GLY A 925 30.06 -12.54 -13.42
C GLY A 925 28.66 -13.13 -13.54
N LEU A 926 28.08 -13.08 -14.74
CA LEU A 926 26.74 -13.60 -15.02
C LEU A 926 26.76 -15.03 -15.57
N SER A 927 27.78 -15.39 -16.35
CA SER A 927 27.82 -16.65 -17.11
C SER A 927 27.98 -17.89 -16.22
N GLY A 928 28.34 -17.74 -14.94
CA GLY A 928 28.61 -18.86 -14.05
C GLY A 928 29.79 -19.75 -14.50
N GLU A 929 30.52 -19.36 -15.56
CA GLU A 929 31.66 -20.09 -16.13
C GLU A 929 32.81 -20.27 -15.14
N ARG A 930 32.78 -19.56 -14.01
CA ARG A 930 33.67 -19.75 -12.85
C ARG A 930 33.53 -21.12 -12.19
N SER A 931 32.39 -21.81 -12.37
CA SER A 931 32.03 -23.04 -11.65
C SER A 931 32.96 -24.23 -11.97
N THR A 932 33.68 -24.21 -13.10
CA THR A 932 34.69 -25.24 -13.44
C THR A 932 35.98 -25.07 -12.64
N CYS A 933 36.49 -23.84 -12.50
CA CYS A 933 37.71 -23.52 -11.76
C CYS A 933 37.53 -23.71 -10.22
N PHE A 934 36.31 -23.50 -9.71
CA PHE A 934 35.99 -23.67 -8.28
C PHE A 934 35.60 -25.10 -7.84
N ARG A 935 35.10 -25.95 -8.75
CA ARG A 935 34.85 -27.37 -8.42
C ARG A 935 36.14 -28.13 -8.11
N GLU A 936 37.24 -27.78 -8.78
CA GLU A 936 38.55 -28.40 -8.57
C GLU A 936 39.25 -27.88 -7.30
N THR A 937 38.94 -26.68 -6.79
CA THR A 937 39.52 -26.16 -5.52
C THR A 937 38.97 -26.81 -4.25
N SER A 938 37.72 -27.32 -4.25
CA SER A 938 37.24 -28.14 -3.12
C SER A 938 37.99 -29.48 -3.01
N ILE A 939 38.57 -29.93 -4.12
CA ILE A 939 39.36 -31.15 -4.24
C ILE A 939 40.84 -30.84 -3.93
N LEU A 940 41.42 -29.79 -4.53
CA LEU A 940 42.81 -29.39 -4.31
C LEU A 940 43.10 -28.78 -2.93
N SER A 941 42.15 -28.07 -2.30
CA SER A 941 42.35 -27.56 -0.93
C SER A 941 42.36 -28.68 0.12
N ARG A 942 41.73 -29.83 -0.15
CA ARG A 942 41.84 -31.03 0.70
C ARG A 942 43.18 -31.73 0.53
N ASP A 943 43.76 -31.69 -0.66
CA ASP A 943 45.04 -32.37 -0.95
C ASP A 943 46.25 -31.51 -0.59
N LEU A 944 46.18 -30.17 -0.69
CA LEU A 944 47.27 -29.25 -0.32
C LEU A 944 47.40 -28.99 1.18
N THR A 945 46.38 -29.26 2.00
CA THR A 945 46.54 -29.28 3.47
C THR A 945 47.15 -30.59 4.00
N ASN A 946 47.32 -31.59 3.13
CA ASN A 946 47.93 -32.89 3.47
C ASN A 946 49.37 -33.06 2.92
N ILE A 947 49.96 -31.98 2.40
CA ILE A 947 51.39 -31.84 2.07
C ILE A 947 51.92 -30.67 2.90
#